data_AF-A0A7X9GA31-F1
#
_entry.id   AF-A0A7X9GA31-F1
#
_cell.length_a   1.000
_cell.length_b   1.000
_cell.length_c   1.000
_cell.angle_alpha   90.00
_cell.angle_beta   90.00
_cell.angle_gamma   90.00
#
_symmetry.space_group_name_H-M   'P 1'
#
loop_
_entity.id
_entity.type
_entity.pdbx_description
1 polymer ?
#
loop_
_entity_poly.entity_id
_entity_poly.type
_entity_poly.pdbx_seq_one_letter_code
_entity_poly.pdbx_strand_id
1 'polypeptide(L)'
;MTKFGRSTLFLAFCLSLPLLAQPRFPTSAELGDAANWRNNTSGVMSISQDGEAVRFVVQFTGGDRWIYPGFSLQKEQTLNGATAITFELKLEPQDVPQNFKVALIMLEGENNGRYDYSLPPPGEWRKITVPLPDRNGTSQEGIRILRLGMNPEQDALTYSIRNLSVEGTPRMDWMKQRIASKAPGTVFIENEAPTFSANIDLPQCRYVLKDWLGAVLSQGTWPERAGSELVLAPLPPGYYHLETSHPDEAQFPPFTFAVVIDPTTRVVNHDAYFAMDTAQSWVARPGSFDCPYYDGDSYLLVSELIYRAGIYHVRERLSWKGVNPEPDEYNYSYYMTNADYLQERKVLISGMYHDSPPWAKPISKLPSDLLATYTFAKDAATAFGDRMGNWEFWNEQDIGFAPESAWDYAAAMKAACLGFRAADPKRIVAHGAMCTAPKGAYHYNLYANDMGKFSDIINYHTYTPLSNYPNLMRSIREFRAEQGLEQRAIWFTEHGTNSEGHSEADGVRKGLKAHSPEQELIMTEFFPKSQILMMMEGVSRDYYFVFPPYNERNGRKDWGMMRRDGSVKPSYCAMATLTAQLNLAKLQGELSVDDALRVFVFDQPDGKQTLVFWSISDLDTVTGGQLARPDKPYAHDFTLPLANGQYTLTNTVGTASILSVANGQAQLHANRYPQYLAGVSGFNADIAKVPEGKIDPYTPAADEDLSVVIRANLNNDDFDLANQKASANLDKLQGRLSLEIWNLDDQPKTATLQISGGTLSNLPESIILPAFGKQSIESVFTPELPAKGYEAPLIVQAVANGKKSSRLHIPVLMRRLFVENCLAIPLQADKPESWRKNTSADHYNVTWDEQEQALRFDLEWTNPETDRWFYPEYVLKLPAESFDGAEMLSFDVKSVQDKVENDFRFNFVMLVQENVHEHGRSVNLAYPAPLSQWENRLIALNNNKDNRLAPTKIVRIGANPIGMKISFWIKNVRLLKNK
;
A
#
# COMPACT_ATOMS: atom_id res chain seq x y z
N MET A 1 -57.90 14.88 -60.91
CA MET A 1 -59.17 14.15 -60.73
C MET A 1 -59.07 13.39 -59.40
N THR A 2 -59.57 14.01 -58.32
CA THR A 2 -60.80 13.62 -57.56
C THR A 2 -60.55 12.41 -56.63
N LYS A 3 -60.22 12.55 -55.34
CA LYS A 3 -60.96 13.02 -54.12
C LYS A 3 -62.10 12.10 -53.61
N PHE A 4 -62.04 11.89 -52.28
CA PHE A 4 -63.00 11.32 -51.28
C PHE A 4 -62.93 9.80 -51.01
N GLY A 5 -62.87 9.29 -49.77
CA GLY A 5 -62.88 9.93 -48.45
C GLY A 5 -62.95 8.90 -47.28
N ARG A 6 -62.19 9.21 -46.22
CA ARG A 6 -62.41 9.06 -44.76
C ARG A 6 -63.14 7.85 -44.13
N SER A 7 -62.42 7.30 -43.14
CA SER A 7 -62.87 6.84 -41.80
C SER A 7 -63.35 5.39 -41.66
N THR A 8 -62.54 4.56 -41.01
CA THR A 8 -62.79 3.95 -39.67
C THR A 8 -61.96 2.66 -39.55
N LEU A 9 -60.78 2.73 -38.92
CA LEU A 9 -60.26 1.68 -38.04
C LEU A 9 -59.08 2.25 -37.22
N PHE A 10 -59.43 3.25 -36.44
CA PHE A 10 -58.65 3.79 -35.34
C PHE A 10 -59.00 2.89 -34.13
N LEU A 11 -58.33 1.73 -33.98
CA LEU A 11 -58.26 0.86 -32.78
C LEU A 11 -57.70 -0.52 -33.21
N ALA A 12 -56.39 -0.73 -33.12
CA ALA A 12 -55.74 -2.07 -33.06
C ALA A 12 -54.20 -2.01 -32.98
N PHE A 13 -53.58 -0.83 -32.94
CA PHE A 13 -52.12 -0.67 -32.80
C PHE A 13 -51.76 0.21 -31.60
N CYS A 14 -52.36 -0.09 -30.46
CA CYS A 14 -51.86 0.30 -29.14
C CYS A 14 -51.82 -0.98 -28.30
N LEU A 15 -50.71 -1.21 -27.59
CA LEU A 15 -50.39 -2.39 -26.76
C LEU A 15 -49.53 -3.48 -27.45
N SER A 16 -48.35 -3.09 -27.92
CA SER A 16 -47.15 -3.90 -27.63
C SER A 16 -46.17 -3.02 -26.86
N LEU A 17 -46.54 -2.73 -25.60
CA LEU A 17 -45.54 -2.48 -24.58
C LEU A 17 -44.57 -3.67 -24.61
N PRO A 18 -43.24 -3.48 -24.58
CA PRO A 18 -42.41 -4.56 -24.08
C PRO A 18 -42.95 -4.82 -22.66
N LEU A 19 -43.60 -5.97 -22.44
CA LEU A 19 -43.87 -6.39 -21.07
C LEU A 19 -42.49 -6.43 -20.41
N LEU A 20 -42.24 -5.49 -19.48
CA LEU A 20 -41.20 -5.65 -18.48
C LEU A 20 -41.34 -7.09 -17.98
N ALA A 21 -40.30 -7.90 -18.16
CA ALA A 21 -40.32 -9.27 -17.68
C ALA A 21 -40.72 -9.22 -16.19
N GLN A 22 -41.85 -9.83 -15.86
CA GLN A 22 -42.31 -9.80 -14.47
C GLN A 22 -41.27 -10.51 -13.61
N PRO A 23 -40.95 -9.96 -12.42
CA PRO A 23 -39.99 -10.58 -11.53
C PRO A 23 -40.50 -11.99 -11.22
N ARG A 24 -39.61 -12.97 -11.32
CA ARG A 24 -39.92 -14.37 -10.99
C ARG A 24 -38.89 -14.94 -10.05
N PHE A 25 -39.25 -15.98 -9.32
CA PHE A 25 -38.24 -16.81 -8.68
C PHE A 25 -37.52 -17.67 -9.73
N PRO A 26 -36.29 -18.12 -9.45
CA PRO A 26 -35.68 -19.22 -10.18
C PRO A 26 -36.59 -20.45 -10.13
N THR A 27 -36.71 -21.15 -11.24
CA THR A 27 -37.47 -22.39 -11.33
C THR A 27 -36.69 -23.55 -10.72
N SER A 28 -37.40 -24.61 -10.31
CA SER A 28 -36.74 -25.81 -9.80
C SER A 28 -35.82 -26.50 -10.81
N ALA A 29 -36.10 -26.35 -12.11
CA ALA A 29 -35.22 -26.86 -13.16
C ALA A 29 -33.89 -26.09 -13.22
N GLU A 30 -33.94 -24.76 -13.15
CA GLU A 30 -32.73 -23.91 -13.13
C GLU A 30 -31.89 -24.17 -11.88
N LEU A 31 -32.54 -24.26 -10.72
CA LEU A 31 -31.91 -24.56 -9.43
C LEU A 31 -31.35 -25.99 -9.35
N GLY A 32 -31.94 -26.93 -10.10
CA GLY A 32 -31.55 -28.33 -10.18
C GLY A 32 -30.52 -28.68 -11.25
N ASP A 33 -30.03 -27.69 -12.00
CA ASP A 33 -29.00 -27.87 -13.03
C ASP A 33 -27.61 -27.53 -12.46
N ALA A 34 -26.74 -28.55 -12.41
CA ALA A 34 -25.38 -28.43 -11.90
C ALA A 34 -24.54 -27.34 -12.59
N ALA A 35 -24.80 -27.03 -13.87
CA ALA A 35 -24.05 -26.02 -14.62
C ALA A 35 -24.26 -24.58 -14.09
N ASN A 36 -25.35 -24.34 -13.35
CA ASN A 36 -25.67 -23.04 -12.78
C ASN A 36 -25.05 -22.78 -11.41
N TRP A 37 -24.36 -23.77 -10.83
CA TRP A 37 -23.71 -23.66 -9.54
C TRP A 37 -22.20 -23.44 -9.68
N ARG A 38 -21.64 -22.57 -8.83
CA ARG A 38 -20.22 -22.21 -8.80
C ARG A 38 -19.54 -22.70 -7.54
N ASN A 39 -18.26 -23.05 -7.68
CA ASN A 39 -17.46 -23.52 -6.56
C ASN A 39 -17.29 -22.43 -5.49
N ASN A 40 -17.60 -22.79 -4.24
CA ASN A 40 -17.32 -21.96 -3.09
C ASN A 40 -17.18 -22.85 -1.85
N THR A 41 -15.94 -23.13 -1.49
CA THR A 41 -15.55 -23.97 -0.35
C THR A 41 -14.12 -23.62 0.08
N SER A 42 -13.72 -24.00 1.29
CA SER A 42 -12.32 -23.99 1.73
C SER A 42 -11.50 -25.20 1.23
N GLY A 43 -12.14 -26.18 0.58
CA GLY A 43 -11.50 -27.36 0.00
C GLY A 43 -11.47 -27.37 -1.54
N VAL A 44 -11.19 -28.53 -2.10
CA VAL A 44 -11.34 -28.82 -3.54
C VAL A 44 -12.71 -29.45 -3.76
N MET A 45 -13.54 -28.84 -4.61
CA MET A 45 -14.91 -29.28 -4.87
C MET A 45 -15.17 -29.55 -6.35
N SER A 46 -15.97 -30.58 -6.61
CA SER A 46 -16.61 -30.83 -7.90
C SER A 46 -18.13 -30.82 -7.75
N ILE A 47 -18.80 -30.18 -8.71
CA ILE A 47 -20.26 -30.14 -8.83
C ILE A 47 -20.64 -30.90 -10.10
N SER A 48 -21.59 -31.81 -9.99
CA SER A 48 -22.01 -32.66 -11.12
C SER A 48 -23.50 -32.95 -11.08
N GLN A 49 -24.07 -33.27 -12.24
CA GLN A 49 -25.46 -33.73 -12.34
C GLN A 49 -25.54 -35.22 -11.99
N ASP A 50 -26.44 -35.60 -11.09
CA ASP A 50 -26.71 -36.99 -10.68
C ASP A 50 -28.21 -37.27 -10.73
N GLY A 51 -28.69 -37.70 -11.91
CA GLY A 51 -30.12 -37.80 -12.20
C GLY A 51 -30.82 -36.44 -12.06
N GLU A 52 -31.87 -36.40 -11.25
CA GLU A 52 -32.63 -35.17 -10.92
C GLU A 52 -31.98 -34.33 -9.80
N ALA A 53 -30.82 -34.75 -9.29
CA ALA A 53 -30.11 -34.06 -8.21
C ALA A 53 -28.81 -33.39 -8.69
N VAL A 54 -28.46 -32.30 -8.03
CA VAL A 54 -27.11 -31.71 -8.10
C VAL A 54 -26.28 -32.34 -7.00
N ARG A 55 -25.15 -32.93 -7.38
CA ARG A 55 -24.22 -33.63 -6.48
C ARG A 55 -22.97 -32.80 -6.24
N PHE A 56 -22.64 -32.62 -4.97
CA PHE A 56 -21.48 -31.88 -4.49
C PHE A 56 -20.52 -32.86 -3.82
N VAL A 57 -19.26 -32.87 -4.27
CA VAL A 57 -18.18 -33.66 -3.68
C VAL A 57 -17.05 -32.72 -3.32
N VAL A 58 -16.60 -32.77 -2.06
CA VAL A 58 -15.52 -31.91 -1.57
C VAL A 58 -14.51 -32.69 -0.75
N GLN A 59 -13.25 -32.30 -0.87
CA GLN A 59 -12.14 -32.76 -0.04
C GLN A 59 -11.42 -31.55 0.55
N PHE A 60 -11.20 -31.55 1.86
CA PHE A 60 -10.57 -30.47 2.60
C PHE A 60 -9.09 -30.79 2.87
N THR A 61 -8.24 -29.76 2.89
CA THR A 61 -6.78 -29.88 3.06
C THR A 61 -6.29 -29.32 4.41
N GLY A 62 -7.19 -28.89 5.30
CA GLY A 62 -6.91 -28.37 6.64
C GLY A 62 -7.70 -27.08 6.96
N GLY A 63 -7.72 -26.65 8.23
CA GLY A 63 -8.39 -25.42 8.65
C GLY A 63 -9.92 -25.52 8.84
N ASP A 64 -10.64 -24.41 8.62
CA ASP A 64 -12.11 -24.41 8.69
C ASP A 64 -12.71 -25.02 7.42
N ARG A 65 -13.67 -25.94 7.56
CA ARG A 65 -14.10 -26.87 6.50
C ARG A 65 -15.47 -26.52 5.91
N TRP A 66 -15.66 -25.27 5.50
CA TRP A 66 -16.95 -24.81 4.99
C TRP A 66 -17.17 -25.14 3.51
N ILE A 67 -18.41 -25.46 3.14
CA ILE A 67 -18.86 -25.69 1.77
C ILE A 67 -20.21 -24.99 1.55
N TYR A 68 -20.25 -24.02 0.64
CA TYR A 68 -21.43 -23.19 0.33
C TYR A 68 -21.47 -22.83 -1.17
N PRO A 69 -21.68 -23.81 -2.07
CA PRO A 69 -21.77 -23.57 -3.52
C PRO A 69 -22.78 -22.46 -3.81
N GLY A 70 -22.48 -21.63 -4.81
CA GLY A 70 -23.28 -20.44 -5.13
C GLY A 70 -24.07 -20.56 -6.42
N PHE A 71 -25.33 -20.12 -6.40
CA PHE A 71 -26.20 -19.93 -7.57
C PHE A 71 -26.44 -18.43 -7.77
N SER A 72 -26.08 -17.90 -8.94
CA SER A 72 -26.29 -16.48 -9.29
C SER A 72 -27.63 -16.29 -9.98
N LEU A 73 -28.43 -15.34 -9.50
CA LEU A 73 -29.71 -14.99 -10.11
C LEU A 73 -29.51 -14.30 -11.46
N GLN A 74 -30.34 -14.67 -12.44
CA GLN A 74 -30.43 -13.99 -13.74
C GLN A 74 -31.20 -12.66 -13.63
N LYS A 75 -31.14 -11.83 -14.68
CA LYS A 75 -31.68 -10.47 -14.68
C LYS A 75 -33.19 -10.40 -14.39
N GLU A 76 -33.96 -11.41 -14.78
CA GLU A 76 -35.41 -11.49 -14.55
C GLU A 76 -35.77 -12.21 -13.24
N GLN A 77 -34.77 -12.76 -12.53
CA GLN A 77 -34.96 -13.51 -11.30
C GLN A 77 -34.79 -12.63 -10.06
N THR A 78 -35.57 -12.90 -9.02
CA THR A 78 -35.48 -12.24 -7.71
C THR A 78 -35.62 -13.27 -6.60
N LEU A 79 -35.27 -12.90 -5.36
CA LEU A 79 -35.74 -13.58 -4.15
C LEU A 79 -36.62 -12.68 -3.29
N ASN A 80 -36.89 -11.45 -3.70
CA ASN A 80 -37.77 -10.53 -2.99
C ASN A 80 -39.21 -11.07 -2.95
N GLY A 81 -39.78 -11.11 -1.75
CA GLY A 81 -41.07 -11.75 -1.48
C GLY A 81 -41.01 -13.26 -1.31
N ALA A 82 -39.81 -13.86 -1.27
CA ALA A 82 -39.64 -15.25 -0.87
C ALA A 82 -39.91 -15.42 0.63
N THR A 83 -40.80 -16.35 0.97
CA THR A 83 -41.16 -16.66 2.36
C THR A 83 -40.43 -17.89 2.89
N ALA A 84 -40.00 -18.79 2.00
CA ALA A 84 -39.22 -19.97 2.35
C ALA A 84 -38.45 -20.51 1.14
N ILE A 85 -37.44 -21.32 1.41
CA ILE A 85 -36.77 -22.16 0.42
C ILE A 85 -36.95 -23.62 0.82
N THR A 86 -37.38 -24.45 -0.12
CA THR A 86 -37.68 -25.85 0.09
C THR A 86 -36.88 -26.73 -0.84
N PHE A 87 -36.28 -27.79 -0.32
CA PHE A 87 -35.47 -28.74 -1.06
C PHE A 87 -35.46 -30.10 -0.40
N GLU A 88 -35.04 -31.11 -1.15
CA GLU A 88 -34.62 -32.39 -0.59
C GLU A 88 -33.10 -32.45 -0.54
N LEU A 89 -32.56 -32.90 0.58
CA LEU A 89 -31.13 -33.09 0.79
C LEU A 89 -30.85 -34.52 1.22
N LYS A 90 -29.76 -35.10 0.70
CA LYS A 90 -29.20 -36.37 1.15
C LYS A 90 -27.71 -36.22 1.37
N LEU A 91 -27.25 -36.66 2.54
CA LEU A 91 -25.83 -36.83 2.84
C LEU A 91 -25.42 -38.25 2.46
N GLU A 92 -24.30 -38.44 1.78
CA GLU A 92 -23.78 -39.79 1.56
C GLU A 92 -23.15 -40.33 2.86
N PRO A 93 -23.42 -41.60 3.23
CA PRO A 93 -22.81 -42.23 4.40
C PRO A 93 -21.29 -42.30 4.31
N GLN A 94 -20.62 -42.19 5.45
CA GLN A 94 -19.19 -42.42 5.59
C GLN A 94 -18.90 -43.41 6.72
N ASP A 95 -17.72 -44.02 6.69
CA ASP A 95 -17.25 -44.94 7.73
C ASP A 95 -16.94 -44.24 9.07
N VAL A 96 -16.88 -42.90 9.06
CA VAL A 96 -16.68 -42.06 10.24
C VAL A 96 -17.96 -41.31 10.60
N PRO A 97 -18.21 -41.02 11.90
CA PRO A 97 -19.33 -40.18 12.31
C PRO A 97 -19.30 -38.81 11.62
N GLN A 98 -20.41 -38.45 10.97
CA GLN A 98 -20.54 -37.17 10.27
C GLN A 98 -21.11 -36.11 11.21
N ASN A 99 -20.24 -35.21 11.68
CA ASN A 99 -20.60 -34.08 12.53
C ASN A 99 -20.54 -32.76 11.77
N PHE A 100 -21.36 -31.78 12.16
CA PHE A 100 -21.46 -30.50 11.48
C PHE A 100 -21.56 -29.36 12.48
N LYS A 101 -20.76 -28.30 12.28
CA LYS A 101 -20.82 -27.09 13.11
C LYS A 101 -22.09 -26.29 12.82
N VAL A 102 -22.45 -26.17 11.55
CA VAL A 102 -23.61 -25.39 11.10
C VAL A 102 -24.01 -25.79 9.68
N ALA A 103 -25.28 -25.63 9.34
CA ALA A 103 -25.80 -25.75 7.98
C ALA A 103 -26.67 -24.53 7.67
N LEU A 104 -26.36 -23.82 6.58
CA LEU A 104 -26.92 -22.51 6.28
C LEU A 104 -27.39 -22.40 4.84
N ILE A 105 -28.51 -21.70 4.65
CA ILE A 105 -28.77 -20.94 3.44
C ILE A 105 -28.17 -19.55 3.63
N MET A 106 -27.32 -19.11 2.70
CA MET A 106 -26.81 -17.74 2.67
C MET A 106 -27.39 -17.02 1.45
N LEU A 107 -27.94 -15.83 1.68
CA LEU A 107 -28.40 -14.91 0.65
C LEU A 107 -27.41 -13.76 0.61
N GLU A 108 -26.79 -13.51 -0.55
CA GLU A 108 -25.81 -12.43 -0.73
C GLU A 108 -26.31 -11.38 -1.73
N GLY A 109 -26.16 -10.11 -1.37
CA GLY A 109 -26.59 -8.95 -2.14
C GLY A 109 -26.62 -7.70 -1.27
N GLU A 110 -27.59 -6.82 -1.49
CA GLU A 110 -27.75 -5.59 -0.71
C GLU A 110 -28.18 -5.89 0.74
N ASN A 111 -29.05 -6.88 0.94
CA ASN A 111 -29.62 -7.27 2.23
C ASN A 111 -29.24 -8.70 2.64
N ASN A 112 -27.96 -8.94 2.95
CA ASN A 112 -27.44 -10.29 3.25
C ASN A 112 -28.24 -11.05 4.33
N GLY A 113 -28.47 -12.35 4.10
CA GLY A 113 -29.21 -13.24 4.98
C GLY A 113 -28.47 -14.56 5.25
N ARG A 114 -28.65 -15.14 6.44
CA ARG A 114 -28.10 -16.45 6.83
C ARG A 114 -29.11 -17.22 7.64
N TYR A 115 -29.63 -18.33 7.11
CA TYR A 115 -30.75 -19.07 7.70
C TYR A 115 -30.34 -20.50 7.98
N ASP A 116 -30.38 -20.90 9.25
CA ASP A 116 -30.02 -22.24 9.69
C ASP A 116 -31.05 -23.28 9.26
N TYR A 117 -30.59 -24.50 9.00
CA TYR A 117 -31.46 -25.65 8.78
C TYR A 117 -30.89 -26.94 9.36
N SER A 118 -31.76 -27.89 9.70
CA SER A 118 -31.36 -29.18 10.25
C SER A 118 -30.99 -30.16 9.14
N LEU A 119 -29.83 -30.82 9.29
CA LEU A 119 -29.37 -31.85 8.37
C LEU A 119 -30.09 -33.19 8.59
N PRO A 120 -30.31 -33.98 7.53
CA PRO A 120 -30.85 -35.33 7.66
C PRO A 120 -29.80 -36.33 8.14
N PRO A 121 -30.23 -37.50 8.65
CA PRO A 121 -29.33 -38.64 8.81
C PRO A 121 -28.66 -39.03 7.48
N PRO A 122 -27.38 -39.46 7.49
CA PRO A 122 -26.73 -39.95 6.28
C PRO A 122 -27.46 -41.13 5.63
N GLY A 123 -27.50 -41.14 4.30
CA GLY A 123 -28.14 -42.17 3.48
C GLY A 123 -29.61 -41.90 3.15
N GLU A 124 -30.27 -40.97 3.82
CA GLU A 124 -31.69 -40.70 3.63
C GLU A 124 -31.95 -39.36 2.92
N TRP A 125 -32.90 -39.36 1.98
CA TRP A 125 -33.45 -38.12 1.43
C TRP A 125 -34.43 -37.51 2.42
N ARG A 126 -34.27 -36.23 2.73
CA ARG A 126 -35.23 -35.50 3.57
C ARG A 126 -35.61 -34.18 2.94
N LYS A 127 -36.92 -33.90 2.94
CA LYS A 127 -37.46 -32.59 2.60
C LYS A 127 -37.20 -31.62 3.75
N ILE A 128 -36.62 -30.47 3.42
CA ILE A 128 -36.28 -29.38 4.31
C ILE A 128 -36.97 -28.13 3.77
N THR A 129 -37.68 -27.41 4.63
CA THR A 129 -38.24 -26.08 4.33
C THR A 129 -37.64 -25.10 5.32
N VAL A 130 -36.94 -24.09 4.79
CA VAL A 130 -36.26 -23.07 5.58
C VAL A 130 -37.05 -21.77 5.45
N PRO A 131 -37.69 -21.28 6.53
CA PRO A 131 -38.39 -20.01 6.48
C PRO A 131 -37.40 -18.85 6.32
N LEU A 132 -37.79 -17.87 5.51
CA LEU A 132 -37.02 -16.67 5.24
C LEU A 132 -37.73 -15.44 5.82
N PRO A 133 -37.77 -15.25 7.15
CA PRO A 133 -38.36 -14.05 7.73
C PRO A 133 -37.60 -12.80 7.29
N ASP A 134 -38.34 -11.71 7.11
CA ASP A 134 -37.78 -10.37 6.93
C ASP A 134 -36.86 -10.04 8.11
N ARG A 135 -35.68 -9.49 7.82
CA ARG A 135 -34.71 -9.10 8.84
C ARG A 135 -34.74 -7.60 9.01
N ASN A 136 -35.02 -7.12 10.22
CA ASN A 136 -35.07 -5.68 10.54
C ASN A 136 -35.97 -4.85 9.60
N GLY A 137 -37.07 -5.43 9.10
CA GLY A 137 -37.98 -4.77 8.17
C GLY A 137 -37.48 -4.68 6.72
N THR A 138 -36.35 -5.32 6.40
CA THR A 138 -35.86 -5.47 5.02
C THR A 138 -36.26 -6.83 4.46
N SER A 139 -36.94 -6.81 3.31
CA SER A 139 -37.27 -8.00 2.52
C SER A 139 -36.00 -8.58 1.86
N GLN A 140 -36.09 -9.72 1.18
CA GLN A 140 -34.99 -10.29 0.36
C GLN A 140 -34.71 -9.49 -0.94
N GLU A 141 -35.06 -8.21 -0.93
CA GLU A 141 -34.76 -7.23 -1.97
C GLU A 141 -33.25 -7.09 -2.18
N GLY A 142 -32.85 -7.06 -3.45
CA GLY A 142 -31.46 -6.83 -3.84
C GLY A 142 -30.53 -8.04 -3.66
N ILE A 143 -31.05 -9.22 -3.30
CA ILE A 143 -30.27 -10.47 -3.28
C ILE A 143 -29.92 -10.90 -4.70
N ARG A 144 -28.67 -11.36 -4.92
CA ARG A 144 -28.18 -11.81 -6.23
C ARG A 144 -27.52 -13.19 -6.21
N ILE A 145 -27.13 -13.71 -5.05
CA ILE A 145 -26.55 -15.04 -4.93
C ILE A 145 -27.27 -15.82 -3.82
N LEU A 146 -27.69 -17.04 -4.15
CA LEU A 146 -28.17 -18.05 -3.21
C LEU A 146 -27.05 -19.06 -2.95
N ARG A 147 -26.71 -19.31 -1.69
CA ARG A 147 -25.82 -20.41 -1.29
C ARG A 147 -26.54 -21.35 -0.36
N LEU A 148 -26.28 -22.64 -0.53
CA LEU A 148 -26.84 -23.69 0.31
C LEU A 148 -25.74 -24.69 0.61
N GLY A 149 -25.40 -24.84 1.89
CA GLY A 149 -24.32 -25.74 2.29
C GLY A 149 -24.17 -25.87 3.79
N MET A 150 -23.00 -26.31 4.24
CA MET A 150 -22.72 -26.70 5.63
C MET A 150 -21.22 -26.65 5.97
N ASN A 151 -20.89 -26.78 7.26
CA ASN A 151 -19.52 -26.84 7.77
C ASN A 151 -19.29 -28.18 8.51
N PRO A 152 -18.83 -29.23 7.82
CA PRO A 152 -18.49 -30.53 8.43
C PRO A 152 -17.24 -30.51 9.34
N GLU A 153 -17.11 -31.53 10.20
CA GLU A 153 -15.87 -31.81 10.93
C GLU A 153 -14.94 -32.79 10.18
N GLN A 154 -15.49 -33.55 9.24
CA GLN A 154 -14.76 -34.53 8.43
C GLN A 154 -14.03 -33.92 7.23
N ASP A 155 -12.95 -34.56 6.78
CA ASP A 155 -12.07 -34.07 5.71
C ASP A 155 -12.61 -34.31 4.29
N ALA A 156 -13.73 -35.00 4.15
CA ALA A 156 -14.46 -35.14 2.90
C ALA A 156 -15.96 -35.10 3.14
N LEU A 157 -16.72 -34.57 2.18
CA LEU A 157 -18.17 -34.59 2.23
C LEU A 157 -18.74 -34.82 0.83
N THR A 158 -19.76 -35.66 0.74
CA THR A 158 -20.60 -35.77 -0.46
C THR A 158 -22.05 -35.59 -0.06
N TYR A 159 -22.76 -34.70 -0.75
CA TYR A 159 -24.20 -34.52 -0.57
C TYR A 159 -24.86 -34.17 -1.89
N SER A 160 -26.15 -34.46 -1.98
CA SER A 160 -26.97 -34.20 -3.15
C SER A 160 -28.21 -33.42 -2.77
N ILE A 161 -28.64 -32.54 -3.67
CA ILE A 161 -29.83 -31.71 -3.52
C ILE A 161 -30.72 -31.86 -4.74
N ARG A 162 -32.03 -31.99 -4.52
CA ARG A 162 -33.04 -31.97 -5.59
C ARG A 162 -34.31 -31.27 -5.13
N ASN A 163 -35.23 -31.05 -6.07
CA ASN A 163 -36.53 -30.41 -5.80
C ASN A 163 -36.40 -29.06 -5.08
N LEU A 164 -35.33 -28.32 -5.34
CA LEU A 164 -35.09 -27.00 -4.77
C LEU A 164 -36.09 -26.01 -5.39
N SER A 165 -36.80 -25.27 -4.55
CA SER A 165 -37.85 -24.33 -4.93
C SER A 165 -37.91 -23.17 -3.95
N VAL A 166 -38.38 -22.03 -4.45
CA VAL A 166 -38.59 -20.82 -3.66
C VAL A 166 -40.09 -20.62 -3.49
N GLU A 167 -40.53 -20.54 -2.23
CA GLU A 167 -41.93 -20.28 -1.88
C GLU A 167 -42.13 -18.77 -1.66
N GLY A 168 -43.31 -18.25 -2.02
CA GLY A 168 -43.68 -16.85 -1.82
C GLY A 168 -44.31 -16.22 -3.05
N THR A 169 -44.32 -14.91 -3.13
CA THR A 169 -44.77 -14.17 -4.32
C THR A 169 -43.65 -13.23 -4.74
N PRO A 170 -43.06 -13.40 -5.93
CA PRO A 170 -41.94 -12.58 -6.36
C PRO A 170 -42.37 -11.11 -6.45
N ARG A 171 -41.58 -10.24 -5.86
CA ARG A 171 -41.76 -8.78 -5.87
C ARG A 171 -40.67 -8.15 -6.71
N MET A 172 -40.96 -6.99 -7.30
CA MET A 172 -39.91 -6.20 -7.95
C MET A 172 -38.91 -5.75 -6.89
N ASP A 173 -37.63 -5.97 -7.15
CA ASP A 173 -36.59 -5.24 -6.44
C ASP A 173 -36.72 -3.75 -6.79
N TRP A 174 -36.70 -2.88 -5.80
CA TRP A 174 -36.41 -1.47 -6.03
C TRP A 174 -35.03 -1.39 -6.70
N MET A 175 -35.01 -0.99 -7.98
CA MET A 175 -33.77 -0.78 -8.70
C MET A 175 -33.28 0.63 -8.41
N LYS A 176 -32.15 0.73 -7.69
CA LYS A 176 -31.43 1.98 -7.55
C LYS A 176 -31.16 2.56 -8.94
N GLN A 177 -31.62 3.78 -9.17
CA GLN A 177 -31.46 4.47 -10.45
C GLN A 177 -29.97 4.73 -10.68
N ARG A 178 -29.44 4.24 -11.81
CA ARG A 178 -28.03 4.42 -12.19
C ARG A 178 -27.88 4.69 -13.68
N ILE A 179 -26.91 5.55 -13.96
CA ILE A 179 -26.30 5.67 -15.28
C ILE A 179 -25.13 4.68 -15.35
N ALA A 180 -24.94 4.05 -16.50
CA ALA A 180 -23.85 3.12 -16.76
C ALA A 180 -23.24 3.37 -18.14
N SER A 181 -21.96 3.01 -18.29
CA SER A 181 -21.26 2.97 -19.58
C SER A 181 -20.63 1.59 -19.77
N LYS A 182 -20.44 1.19 -21.02
CA LYS A 182 -19.63 0.01 -21.38
C LYS A 182 -18.13 0.32 -21.39
N ALA A 183 -17.76 1.61 -21.38
CA ALA A 183 -16.37 2.04 -21.36
C ALA A 183 -15.71 1.62 -20.03
N PRO A 184 -14.63 0.81 -20.06
CA PRO A 184 -13.96 0.32 -18.86
C PRO A 184 -13.57 1.47 -17.94
N GLY A 185 -13.97 1.37 -16.68
CA GLY A 185 -13.68 2.38 -15.65
C GLY A 185 -14.21 3.79 -15.94
N THR A 186 -15.24 3.89 -16.79
CA THR A 186 -15.77 5.14 -17.34
C THR A 186 -14.75 5.94 -18.17
N VAL A 187 -13.79 5.26 -18.81
CA VAL A 187 -12.75 5.88 -19.63
C VAL A 187 -12.98 5.60 -21.11
N PHE A 188 -13.25 6.66 -21.88
CA PHE A 188 -13.31 6.64 -23.34
C PHE A 188 -11.97 7.08 -23.94
N ILE A 189 -11.75 6.74 -25.20
CA ILE A 189 -10.60 7.19 -25.98
C ILE A 189 -11.03 8.36 -26.87
N GLU A 190 -10.13 9.30 -27.14
CA GLU A 190 -10.39 10.42 -28.05
C GLU A 190 -10.91 9.92 -29.41
N ASN A 191 -11.80 10.71 -30.01
CA ASN A 191 -12.57 10.36 -31.22
C ASN A 191 -13.65 9.27 -31.03
N GLU A 192 -13.70 8.55 -29.90
CA GLU A 192 -14.87 7.73 -29.57
C GLU A 192 -16.05 8.62 -29.16
N ALA A 193 -17.26 8.21 -29.54
CA ALA A 193 -18.49 8.85 -29.06
C ALA A 193 -18.82 8.32 -27.67
N PRO A 194 -18.89 9.17 -26.62
CA PRO A 194 -19.26 8.70 -25.30
C PRO A 194 -20.69 8.18 -25.27
N THR A 195 -20.88 6.96 -24.75
CA THR A 195 -22.18 6.27 -24.70
C THR A 195 -22.59 5.95 -23.27
N PHE A 196 -23.84 6.25 -22.92
CA PHE A 196 -24.39 6.02 -21.59
C PHE A 196 -25.77 5.39 -21.65
N SER A 197 -26.10 4.53 -20.70
CA SER A 197 -27.42 3.91 -20.57
C SER A 197 -27.96 4.11 -19.16
N ALA A 198 -29.28 4.10 -19.02
CA ALA A 198 -29.96 4.11 -17.74
C ALA A 198 -30.68 2.78 -17.51
N ASN A 199 -30.75 2.34 -16.25
CA ASN A 199 -31.42 1.10 -15.87
C ASN A 199 -32.94 1.24 -15.67
N ILE A 200 -33.48 2.45 -15.75
CA ILE A 200 -34.92 2.76 -15.66
C ILE A 200 -35.36 3.64 -16.83
N ASP A 201 -36.67 3.66 -17.12
CA ASP A 201 -37.25 4.55 -18.13
C ASP A 201 -37.21 6.00 -17.65
N LEU A 202 -36.96 6.94 -18.57
CA LEU A 202 -36.67 8.35 -18.27
C LEU A 202 -37.47 9.31 -19.14
N PRO A 203 -38.80 9.37 -18.95
CA PRO A 203 -39.65 10.26 -19.73
C PRO A 203 -39.24 11.72 -19.52
N GLN A 204 -39.03 12.48 -20.59
CA GLN A 204 -38.67 13.92 -20.49
C GLN A 204 -37.38 14.24 -19.71
N CYS A 205 -36.51 13.26 -19.42
CA CYS A 205 -35.26 13.51 -18.73
C CYS A 205 -34.33 14.39 -19.58
N ARG A 206 -33.73 15.40 -18.95
CA ARG A 206 -32.73 16.27 -19.56
C ARG A 206 -31.36 15.98 -18.97
N TYR A 207 -30.32 16.12 -19.79
CA TYR A 207 -28.94 16.06 -19.32
C TYR A 207 -28.23 17.40 -19.47
N VAL A 208 -27.25 17.64 -18.60
CA VAL A 208 -26.28 18.73 -18.67
C VAL A 208 -24.89 18.10 -18.62
N LEU A 209 -24.10 18.35 -19.66
CA LEU A 209 -22.69 17.99 -19.71
C LEU A 209 -21.87 19.17 -19.20
N LYS A 210 -21.02 18.92 -18.21
CA LYS A 210 -20.10 19.90 -17.63
C LYS A 210 -18.65 19.44 -17.76
N ASP A 211 -17.74 20.40 -17.80
CA ASP A 211 -16.31 20.12 -17.63
C ASP A 211 -15.98 19.77 -16.18
N TRP A 212 -14.74 19.37 -15.93
CA TRP A 212 -14.24 18.93 -14.63
C TRP A 212 -14.39 19.94 -13.48
N LEU A 213 -14.49 21.25 -13.78
CA LEU A 213 -14.71 22.32 -12.79
C LEU A 213 -16.19 22.75 -12.70
N GLY A 214 -17.08 22.08 -13.43
CA GLY A 214 -18.51 22.31 -13.40
C GLY A 214 -19.03 23.35 -14.40
N ALA A 215 -18.21 23.83 -15.34
CA ALA A 215 -18.66 24.73 -16.40
C ALA A 215 -19.53 23.95 -17.41
N VAL A 216 -20.69 24.50 -17.75
CA VAL A 216 -21.63 23.85 -18.68
C VAL A 216 -21.08 23.89 -20.10
N LEU A 217 -20.95 22.71 -20.72
CA LEU A 217 -20.49 22.54 -22.10
C LEU A 217 -21.65 22.36 -23.08
N SER A 218 -22.63 21.53 -22.70
CA SER A 218 -23.82 21.29 -23.52
C SER A 218 -24.98 20.76 -22.68
N GLN A 219 -26.18 20.74 -23.25
CA GLN A 219 -27.38 20.19 -22.62
C GLN A 219 -28.28 19.57 -23.69
N GLY A 220 -29.09 18.59 -23.30
CA GLY A 220 -29.99 17.91 -24.22
C GLY A 220 -31.03 17.04 -23.53
N THR A 221 -31.67 16.16 -24.28
CA THR A 221 -32.69 15.23 -23.80
C THR A 221 -32.15 13.81 -23.80
N TRP A 222 -32.37 13.09 -22.70
CA TRP A 222 -32.03 11.67 -22.59
C TRP A 222 -33.10 10.81 -23.31
N PRO A 223 -32.71 9.72 -24.00
CA PRO A 223 -33.69 8.81 -24.62
C PRO A 223 -34.70 8.21 -23.62
N GLU A 224 -36.01 8.25 -23.94
CA GLU A 224 -37.07 7.92 -22.97
C GLU A 224 -37.05 6.46 -22.44
N ARG A 225 -36.50 5.51 -23.21
CA ARG A 225 -36.56 4.07 -22.90
C ARG A 225 -35.30 3.59 -22.18
N ALA A 226 -35.48 2.85 -21.09
CA ALA A 226 -34.43 2.15 -20.35
C ALA A 226 -33.58 1.31 -21.29
N GLY A 227 -32.26 1.33 -21.07
CA GLY A 227 -31.30 0.64 -21.91
C GLY A 227 -31.04 1.28 -23.28
N SER A 228 -31.79 2.31 -23.70
CA SER A 228 -31.41 3.12 -24.86
C SER A 228 -30.20 3.98 -24.53
N GLU A 229 -29.26 4.05 -25.45
CA GLU A 229 -27.99 4.75 -25.23
C GLU A 229 -28.14 6.26 -25.54
N LEU A 230 -27.79 7.11 -24.57
CA LEU A 230 -27.39 8.48 -24.85
C LEU A 230 -26.01 8.43 -25.51
N VAL A 231 -25.92 8.91 -26.74
CA VAL A 231 -24.66 9.03 -27.49
C VAL A 231 -24.31 10.51 -27.62
N LEU A 232 -23.20 10.92 -27.03
CA LEU A 232 -22.66 12.26 -27.19
C LEU A 232 -21.79 12.33 -28.45
N ALA A 233 -21.62 13.54 -29.01
CA ALA A 233 -20.57 13.76 -30.00
C ALA A 233 -19.19 13.48 -29.38
N PRO A 234 -18.20 13.04 -30.18
CA PRO A 234 -16.83 12.87 -29.68
C PRO A 234 -16.34 14.11 -28.95
N LEU A 235 -15.76 13.89 -27.77
CA LEU A 235 -15.22 14.93 -26.90
C LEU A 235 -13.69 14.92 -26.95
N PRO A 236 -13.01 16.06 -26.75
CA PRO A 236 -11.56 16.06 -26.58
C PRO A 236 -11.16 15.33 -25.29
N PRO A 237 -9.87 15.03 -25.10
CA PRO A 237 -9.37 14.57 -23.80
C PRO A 237 -9.78 15.52 -22.66
N GLY A 238 -10.20 14.95 -21.54
CA GLY A 238 -10.78 15.70 -20.44
C GLY A 238 -11.43 14.82 -19.37
N TYR A 239 -11.93 15.47 -18.34
CA TYR A 239 -12.78 14.86 -17.32
C TYR A 239 -14.12 15.59 -17.29
N TYR A 240 -15.21 14.84 -17.24
CA TYR A 240 -16.55 15.36 -17.50
C TYR A 240 -17.55 14.91 -16.45
N HIS A 241 -18.52 15.77 -16.18
CA HIS A 241 -19.68 15.46 -15.35
C HIS A 241 -20.94 15.46 -16.21
N LEU A 242 -21.75 14.41 -16.06
CA LEU A 242 -23.03 14.23 -16.70
C LEU A 242 -24.10 14.25 -15.61
N GLU A 243 -24.80 15.36 -15.52
CA GLU A 243 -25.92 15.55 -14.59
C GLU A 243 -27.25 15.40 -15.33
N THR A 244 -28.26 14.92 -14.62
CA THR A 244 -29.60 14.74 -15.17
C THR A 244 -30.65 15.46 -14.33
N SER A 245 -31.68 15.97 -14.98
CA SER A 245 -32.86 16.53 -14.35
C SER A 245 -34.12 15.90 -14.93
N HIS A 246 -35.10 15.61 -14.08
CA HIS A 246 -36.39 15.01 -14.44
C HIS A 246 -37.52 15.76 -13.72
N PRO A 247 -38.73 15.89 -14.31
CA PRO A 247 -39.86 16.61 -13.70
C PRO A 247 -40.35 16.03 -12.37
N ASP A 248 -40.33 14.70 -12.23
CA ASP A 248 -40.59 13.99 -10.98
C ASP A 248 -39.26 13.76 -10.24
N GLU A 249 -39.20 14.11 -8.95
CA GLU A 249 -38.03 14.44 -8.11
C GLU A 249 -36.85 13.45 -8.01
N ALA A 250 -36.83 12.34 -8.77
CA ALA A 250 -35.71 11.41 -8.76
C ALA A 250 -34.60 11.88 -9.72
N GLN A 251 -33.55 12.47 -9.17
CA GLN A 251 -32.31 12.79 -9.90
C GLN A 251 -31.32 11.62 -9.79
N PHE A 252 -30.74 11.18 -10.91
CA PHE A 252 -29.59 10.28 -10.84
C PHE A 252 -28.44 10.96 -10.10
N PRO A 253 -27.61 10.18 -9.38
CA PRO A 253 -26.34 10.71 -8.91
C PRO A 253 -25.54 11.26 -10.09
N PRO A 254 -24.80 12.37 -9.93
CA PRO A 254 -23.89 12.86 -10.95
C PRO A 254 -22.98 11.74 -11.47
N PHE A 255 -22.93 11.56 -12.78
CA PHE A 255 -22.10 10.55 -13.42
C PHE A 255 -20.82 11.20 -13.94
N THR A 256 -19.67 10.58 -13.71
CA THR A 256 -18.39 11.11 -14.17
C THR A 256 -17.69 10.15 -15.11
N PHE A 257 -16.99 10.70 -16.10
CA PHE A 257 -16.24 9.93 -17.07
C PHE A 257 -15.02 10.70 -17.57
N ALA A 258 -14.06 9.94 -18.08
CA ALA A 258 -12.83 10.46 -18.65
C ALA A 258 -12.82 10.23 -20.16
N VAL A 259 -12.17 11.13 -20.88
CA VAL A 259 -11.70 10.91 -22.26
C VAL A 259 -10.19 11.09 -22.23
N VAL A 260 -9.45 10.12 -22.75
CA VAL A 260 -7.98 10.18 -22.81
C VAL A 260 -7.48 10.06 -24.24
N ILE A 261 -6.25 10.52 -24.47
CA ILE A 261 -5.54 10.36 -25.73
C ILE A 261 -5.47 8.89 -26.12
N ASP A 262 -5.59 8.60 -27.42
CA ASP A 262 -5.55 7.25 -27.93
C ASP A 262 -4.24 6.56 -27.55
N PRO A 263 -4.28 5.50 -26.73
CA PRO A 263 -3.07 4.84 -26.26
C PRO A 263 -2.25 4.23 -27.39
N THR A 264 -2.85 3.93 -28.55
CA THR A 264 -2.14 3.40 -29.72
C THR A 264 -1.22 4.43 -30.37
N THR A 265 -1.44 5.73 -30.11
CA THR A 265 -0.60 6.83 -30.59
C THR A 265 0.63 7.07 -29.72
N ARG A 266 0.68 6.45 -28.54
CA ARG A 266 1.77 6.65 -27.57
C ARG A 266 2.99 5.81 -27.94
N VAL A 267 4.17 6.37 -27.69
CA VAL A 267 5.43 5.63 -27.79
C VAL A 267 5.66 4.87 -26.49
N VAL A 268 5.95 3.58 -26.59
CA VAL A 268 6.37 2.75 -25.46
C VAL A 268 7.78 3.15 -25.05
N ASN A 269 7.96 3.53 -23.79
CA ASN A 269 9.25 3.91 -23.22
C ASN A 269 9.47 3.16 -21.89
N HIS A 270 10.34 2.16 -21.90
CA HIS A 270 10.71 1.43 -20.68
C HIS A 270 11.81 2.14 -19.85
N ASP A 271 12.34 3.26 -20.34
CA ASP A 271 13.17 4.16 -19.53
C ASP A 271 12.32 5.27 -18.88
N ALA A 272 10.99 5.23 -19.03
CA ALA A 272 10.07 6.19 -18.45
C ALA A 272 10.28 6.39 -16.93
N TYR A 273 10.16 7.65 -16.52
CA TYR A 273 10.21 8.08 -15.12
C TYR A 273 8.90 7.76 -14.38
N PHE A 274 7.76 8.02 -15.01
CA PHE A 274 6.44 7.88 -14.39
C PHE A 274 6.06 6.40 -14.29
N ALA A 275 5.86 5.93 -13.07
CA ALA A 275 5.42 4.58 -12.77
C ALA A 275 4.27 4.60 -11.76
N MET A 276 3.65 3.44 -11.56
CA MET A 276 2.47 3.33 -10.69
C MET A 276 2.55 2.10 -9.80
N ASP A 277 2.32 2.23 -8.51
CA ASP A 277 2.04 1.06 -7.68
C ASP A 277 0.60 0.63 -7.97
N THR A 278 0.44 -0.56 -8.54
CA THR A 278 -0.89 -1.13 -8.81
C THR A 278 -1.30 -2.11 -7.74
N ALA A 279 -0.35 -2.78 -7.07
CA ALA A 279 -0.61 -3.79 -6.05
C ALA A 279 -1.71 -4.80 -6.44
N GLN A 280 -1.95 -4.99 -7.74
CA GLN A 280 -3.21 -5.47 -8.26
C GLN A 280 -3.47 -6.91 -7.83
N SER A 281 -2.43 -7.72 -7.72
CA SER A 281 -2.48 -9.08 -7.14
C SER A 281 -3.02 -9.15 -5.70
N TRP A 282 -2.91 -8.05 -4.96
CA TRP A 282 -3.34 -7.93 -3.58
C TRP A 282 -4.65 -7.15 -3.45
N VAL A 283 -4.74 -5.95 -4.03
CA VAL A 283 -5.85 -5.01 -3.80
C VAL A 283 -6.94 -5.09 -4.86
N ALA A 284 -6.64 -5.62 -6.05
CA ALA A 284 -7.57 -5.68 -7.18
C ALA A 284 -8.01 -7.11 -7.51
N ARG A 285 -8.04 -8.02 -6.53
CA ARG A 285 -8.63 -9.36 -6.71
C ARG A 285 -10.09 -9.26 -7.19
N PRO A 286 -10.57 -10.18 -8.05
CA PRO A 286 -11.97 -10.23 -8.45
C PRO A 286 -12.90 -10.15 -7.23
N GLY A 287 -13.84 -9.19 -7.25
CA GLY A 287 -14.75 -8.91 -6.13
C GLY A 287 -14.23 -7.95 -5.04
N SER A 288 -12.98 -7.48 -5.11
CA SER A 288 -12.41 -6.49 -4.16
C SER A 288 -13.10 -5.13 -4.20
N PHE A 289 -13.71 -4.79 -5.33
CA PHE A 289 -14.54 -3.62 -5.53
C PHE A 289 -15.72 -3.98 -6.44
N ASP A 290 -16.74 -3.12 -6.50
CA ASP A 290 -18.00 -3.39 -7.19
C ASP A 290 -17.80 -3.14 -8.68
N CYS A 291 -16.98 -4.00 -9.31
CA CYS A 291 -16.56 -3.91 -10.69
C CYS A 291 -17.68 -4.39 -11.63
N PRO A 292 -18.28 -3.52 -12.46
CA PRO A 292 -19.25 -3.94 -13.45
C PRO A 292 -18.61 -4.35 -14.79
N TYR A 293 -17.30 -4.16 -14.94
CA TYR A 293 -16.58 -4.33 -16.20
C TYR A 293 -15.94 -5.72 -16.29
N TYR A 294 -15.85 -6.26 -17.52
CA TYR A 294 -15.20 -7.54 -17.80
C TYR A 294 -15.70 -8.70 -16.93
N ASP A 295 -17.02 -8.78 -16.70
CA ASP A 295 -17.65 -9.79 -15.85
C ASP A 295 -17.06 -9.88 -14.42
N GLY A 296 -16.51 -8.77 -13.93
CA GLY A 296 -15.88 -8.68 -12.60
C GLY A 296 -14.38 -8.96 -12.58
N ASP A 297 -13.72 -9.13 -13.74
CA ASP A 297 -12.26 -9.23 -13.83
C ASP A 297 -11.61 -7.86 -13.61
N SER A 298 -11.34 -7.57 -12.33
CA SER A 298 -10.68 -6.35 -11.89
C SER A 298 -9.18 -6.29 -12.25
N TYR A 299 -8.52 -7.41 -12.52
CA TYR A 299 -7.12 -7.41 -12.96
C TYR A 299 -6.99 -6.90 -14.39
N LEU A 300 -7.87 -7.38 -15.27
CA LEU A 300 -7.95 -6.92 -16.65
C LEU A 300 -8.33 -5.44 -16.71
N LEU A 301 -9.28 -5.00 -15.87
CA LEU A 301 -9.67 -3.60 -15.78
C LEU A 301 -8.49 -2.70 -15.39
N VAL A 302 -7.77 -3.03 -14.32
CA VAL A 302 -6.62 -2.24 -13.87
C VAL A 302 -5.55 -2.18 -14.95
N SER A 303 -5.19 -3.32 -15.55
CA SER A 303 -4.18 -3.39 -16.61
C SER A 303 -4.58 -2.54 -17.82
N GLU A 304 -5.85 -2.57 -18.23
CA GLU A 304 -6.39 -1.77 -19.33
C GLU A 304 -6.30 -0.27 -19.05
N LEU A 305 -6.67 0.16 -17.84
CA LEU A 305 -6.65 1.58 -17.49
C LEU A 305 -5.23 2.13 -17.35
N ILE A 306 -4.29 1.33 -16.85
CA ILE A 306 -2.85 1.68 -16.80
C ILE A 306 -2.30 1.91 -18.21
N TYR A 307 -2.62 1.01 -19.14
CA TYR A 307 -2.25 1.14 -20.55
C TYR A 307 -2.85 2.41 -21.20
N ARG A 308 -4.14 2.66 -21.00
CA ARG A 308 -4.82 3.88 -21.50
C ARG A 308 -4.19 5.16 -20.97
N ALA A 309 -3.67 5.14 -19.74
CA ALA A 309 -2.97 6.27 -19.15
C ALA A 309 -1.51 6.43 -19.61
N GLY A 310 -0.96 5.51 -20.41
CA GLY A 310 0.41 5.57 -20.89
C GLY A 310 1.47 5.30 -19.82
N ILE A 311 1.16 4.48 -18.83
CA ILE A 311 2.11 3.98 -17.82
C ILE A 311 2.70 2.66 -18.30
N TYR A 312 4.03 2.56 -18.32
CA TYR A 312 4.74 1.36 -18.79
C TYR A 312 5.55 0.64 -17.71
N HIS A 313 5.47 1.12 -16.47
CA HIS A 313 6.05 0.48 -15.29
C HIS A 313 5.03 0.45 -14.18
N VAL A 314 4.81 -0.73 -13.62
CA VAL A 314 3.99 -0.91 -12.43
C VAL A 314 4.72 -1.68 -11.35
N ARG A 315 4.32 -1.50 -10.10
CA ARG A 315 4.82 -2.32 -8.99
C ARG A 315 3.78 -3.33 -8.55
N GLU A 316 4.18 -4.60 -8.47
CA GLU A 316 3.34 -5.71 -8.03
C GLU A 316 3.98 -6.49 -6.89
N ARG A 317 3.13 -7.19 -6.14
CA ARG A 317 3.52 -7.95 -4.95
C ARG A 317 3.26 -9.44 -5.19
N LEU A 318 4.13 -10.28 -4.67
CA LEU A 318 4.02 -11.72 -4.67
C LEU A 318 4.19 -12.26 -3.24
N SER A 319 3.30 -13.14 -2.79
CA SER A 319 3.45 -13.84 -1.52
C SER A 319 4.28 -15.10 -1.75
N TRP A 320 5.47 -15.18 -1.16
CA TRP A 320 6.31 -16.37 -1.28
C TRP A 320 5.59 -17.58 -0.68
N LYS A 321 5.08 -17.46 0.54
CA LYS A 321 4.30 -18.49 1.22
C LYS A 321 3.08 -18.94 0.40
N GLY A 322 2.43 -18.01 -0.31
CA GLY A 322 1.28 -18.32 -1.16
C GLY A 322 1.65 -19.05 -2.46
N VAL A 323 2.79 -18.69 -3.06
CA VAL A 323 3.23 -19.25 -4.35
C VAL A 323 4.04 -20.53 -4.19
N ASN A 324 4.78 -20.69 -3.10
CA ASN A 324 5.65 -21.83 -2.87
C ASN A 324 5.43 -22.38 -1.44
N PRO A 325 4.24 -22.96 -1.19
CA PRO A 325 3.83 -23.39 0.15
C PRO A 325 4.67 -24.55 0.69
N GLU A 326 5.16 -25.42 -0.20
CA GLU A 326 6.05 -26.55 0.09
C GLU A 326 7.28 -26.50 -0.83
N PRO A 327 8.43 -27.08 -0.44
CA PRO A 327 9.62 -27.11 -1.29
C PRO A 327 9.32 -27.69 -2.69
N ASP A 328 9.87 -27.06 -3.73
CA ASP A 328 9.73 -27.44 -5.15
C ASP A 328 8.30 -27.42 -5.73
N GLU A 329 7.29 -27.02 -4.96
CA GLU A 329 5.90 -26.87 -5.42
C GLU A 329 5.56 -25.39 -5.68
N TYR A 330 5.33 -25.02 -6.94
CA TYR A 330 5.02 -23.65 -7.34
C TYR A 330 3.60 -23.50 -7.89
N ASN A 331 2.88 -22.51 -7.38
CA ASN A 331 1.58 -22.07 -7.88
C ASN A 331 1.53 -20.54 -8.05
N TYR A 332 1.97 -20.06 -9.21
CA TYR A 332 1.93 -18.63 -9.53
C TYR A 332 0.51 -18.09 -9.77
N SER A 333 -0.48 -18.94 -10.06
CA SER A 333 -1.90 -18.60 -10.22
C SER A 333 -2.17 -17.20 -10.82
N TYR A 334 -2.88 -16.34 -10.10
CA TYR A 334 -3.28 -15.00 -10.54
C TYR A 334 -2.11 -14.02 -10.64
N TYR A 335 -0.95 -14.29 -10.01
CA TYR A 335 0.25 -13.47 -10.20
C TYR A 335 0.74 -13.57 -11.65
N MET A 336 0.73 -14.77 -12.24
CA MET A 336 1.09 -14.94 -13.64
C MET A 336 0.04 -14.35 -14.57
N THR A 337 -1.26 -14.52 -14.27
CA THR A 337 -2.35 -13.89 -15.04
C THR A 337 -2.20 -12.37 -15.10
N ASN A 338 -1.90 -11.72 -13.97
CA ASN A 338 -1.62 -10.28 -13.92
C ASN A 338 -0.42 -9.91 -14.79
N ALA A 339 0.64 -10.70 -14.69
CA ALA A 339 1.86 -10.45 -15.43
C ALA A 339 1.67 -10.62 -16.95
N ASP A 340 0.84 -11.56 -17.38
CA ASP A 340 0.43 -11.73 -18.78
C ASP A 340 -0.39 -10.54 -19.28
N TYR A 341 -1.42 -10.10 -18.55
CA TYR A 341 -2.23 -8.93 -18.92
C TYR A 341 -1.41 -7.65 -19.06
N LEU A 342 -0.41 -7.46 -18.20
CA LEU A 342 0.51 -6.32 -18.26
C LEU A 342 1.49 -6.46 -19.43
N GLN A 343 2.03 -7.66 -19.67
CA GLN A 343 2.94 -7.92 -20.79
C GLN A 343 2.27 -7.72 -22.15
N GLU A 344 1.02 -8.16 -22.32
CA GLU A 344 0.23 -7.91 -23.55
C GLU A 344 0.10 -6.41 -23.87
N ARG A 345 0.14 -5.58 -22.83
CA ARG A 345 0.10 -4.11 -22.90
C ARG A 345 1.48 -3.46 -22.88
N LYS A 346 2.55 -4.26 -22.95
CA LYS A 346 3.96 -3.84 -22.92
C LYS A 346 4.31 -3.07 -21.64
N VAL A 347 3.66 -3.40 -20.52
CA VAL A 347 3.94 -2.84 -19.20
C VAL A 347 4.90 -3.78 -18.47
N LEU A 348 6.00 -3.24 -17.94
CA LEU A 348 6.96 -3.97 -17.12
C LEU A 348 6.60 -3.88 -15.64
N ILE A 349 7.00 -4.92 -14.91
CA ILE A 349 6.70 -5.06 -13.48
C ILE A 349 7.96 -4.89 -12.63
N SER A 350 7.92 -3.99 -11.66
CA SER A 350 8.77 -4.08 -10.47
C SER A 350 8.21 -5.16 -9.56
N GLY A 351 8.79 -6.35 -9.64
CA GLY A 351 8.33 -7.54 -8.93
C GLY A 351 8.86 -7.57 -7.51
N MET A 352 8.00 -7.31 -6.53
CA MET A 352 8.33 -7.45 -5.13
C MET A 352 7.82 -8.79 -4.60
N TYR A 353 8.60 -9.50 -3.80
CA TYR A 353 8.04 -10.56 -2.95
C TYR A 353 8.36 -10.34 -1.48
N HIS A 354 7.48 -10.85 -0.63
CA HIS A 354 7.62 -10.83 0.83
C HIS A 354 7.07 -12.11 1.43
N ASP A 355 7.05 -12.16 2.78
CA ASP A 355 6.70 -13.30 3.61
C ASP A 355 7.58 -14.54 3.35
N SER A 356 7.59 -15.47 4.29
CA SER A 356 8.40 -16.69 4.18
C SER A 356 7.54 -17.88 4.55
N PRO A 357 7.56 -18.97 3.77
CA PRO A 357 6.87 -20.20 4.15
C PRO A 357 7.56 -20.85 5.36
N PRO A 358 6.84 -21.66 6.17
CA PRO A 358 7.42 -22.30 7.36
C PRO A 358 8.67 -23.13 7.08
N TRP A 359 8.75 -23.81 5.92
CA TRP A 359 9.90 -24.63 5.55
C TRP A 359 11.16 -23.80 5.23
N ALA A 360 11.02 -22.50 4.91
CA ALA A 360 12.14 -21.55 4.80
C ALA A 360 12.62 -21.04 6.18
N LYS A 361 12.06 -21.57 7.27
CA LYS A 361 12.45 -21.35 8.67
C LYS A 361 12.50 -19.85 9.00
N PRO A 362 11.37 -19.13 8.97
CA PRO A 362 11.36 -17.72 9.33
C PRO A 362 11.88 -17.53 10.76
N ILE A 363 12.71 -16.50 10.97
CA ILE A 363 13.14 -16.07 12.31
C ILE A 363 11.91 -15.56 13.07
N SER A 364 11.24 -14.58 12.46
CA SER A 364 9.88 -14.16 12.79
C SER A 364 9.07 -13.97 11.50
N LYS A 365 9.61 -13.20 10.56
CA LYS A 365 9.11 -12.98 9.21
C LYS A 365 10.17 -13.26 8.15
N LEU A 366 11.41 -12.82 8.35
CA LEU A 366 12.50 -13.03 7.41
C LEU A 366 12.98 -14.49 7.41
N PRO A 367 13.36 -15.04 6.25
CA PRO A 367 13.84 -16.42 6.15
C PRO A 367 15.22 -16.56 6.79
N SER A 368 15.44 -17.62 7.58
CA SER A 368 16.79 -17.97 8.04
C SER A 368 17.51 -18.95 7.10
N ASP A 369 16.76 -19.66 6.25
CA ASP A 369 17.32 -20.57 5.25
C ASP A 369 17.70 -19.79 3.98
N LEU A 370 19.00 -19.46 3.86
CA LEU A 370 19.49 -18.63 2.76
C LEU A 370 19.50 -19.39 1.42
N LEU A 371 19.64 -20.71 1.44
CA LEU A 371 19.53 -21.50 0.21
C LEU A 371 18.08 -21.49 -0.30
N ALA A 372 17.10 -21.67 0.58
CA ALA A 372 15.69 -21.53 0.22
C ALA A 372 15.40 -20.15 -0.42
N THR A 373 15.95 -19.08 0.18
CA THR A 373 15.80 -17.70 -0.33
C THR A 373 16.42 -17.55 -1.72
N TYR A 374 17.63 -18.06 -1.92
CA TYR A 374 18.31 -18.07 -3.22
C TYR A 374 17.49 -18.84 -4.28
N THR A 375 17.06 -20.05 -3.96
CA THR A 375 16.33 -20.93 -4.89
C THR A 375 15.01 -20.29 -5.30
N PHE A 376 14.24 -19.78 -4.34
CA PHE A 376 12.98 -19.12 -4.65
C PHE A 376 13.16 -17.88 -5.54
N ALA A 377 14.14 -17.04 -5.22
CA ALA A 377 14.43 -15.85 -6.03
C ALA A 377 14.81 -16.22 -7.47
N LYS A 378 15.66 -17.26 -7.64
CA LYS A 378 16.03 -17.80 -8.95
C LYS A 378 14.82 -18.34 -9.71
N ASP A 379 14.01 -19.16 -9.08
CA ASP A 379 12.89 -19.83 -9.73
C ASP A 379 11.78 -18.84 -10.10
N ALA A 380 11.45 -17.90 -9.21
CA ALA A 380 10.52 -16.82 -9.51
C ALA A 380 11.03 -15.94 -10.66
N ALA A 381 12.30 -15.52 -10.64
CA ALA A 381 12.87 -14.74 -11.75
C ALA A 381 12.85 -15.52 -13.08
N THR A 382 13.11 -16.81 -13.05
CA THR A 382 13.05 -17.69 -14.22
C THR A 382 11.62 -17.81 -14.75
N ALA A 383 10.64 -18.01 -13.86
CA ALA A 383 9.24 -18.24 -14.24
C ALA A 383 8.59 -17.00 -14.88
N PHE A 384 8.83 -15.82 -14.32
CA PHE A 384 8.23 -14.58 -14.85
C PHE A 384 9.02 -14.01 -16.05
N GLY A 385 10.33 -14.24 -16.12
CA GLY A 385 11.19 -13.82 -17.22
C GLY A 385 11.05 -12.33 -17.54
N ASP A 386 10.81 -12.02 -18.82
CA ASP A 386 10.79 -10.63 -19.32
C ASP A 386 9.55 -9.82 -18.92
N ARG A 387 8.62 -10.40 -18.15
CA ARG A 387 7.50 -9.65 -17.55
C ARG A 387 7.97 -8.70 -16.45
N MET A 388 9.05 -9.05 -15.76
CA MET A 388 9.57 -8.30 -14.61
C MET A 388 10.69 -7.35 -15.03
N GLY A 389 10.50 -6.03 -15.01
CA GLY A 389 11.57 -5.06 -15.27
C GLY A 389 12.69 -5.11 -14.23
N ASN A 390 12.34 -5.40 -12.97
CA ASN A 390 13.26 -5.57 -11.85
C ASN A 390 12.68 -6.50 -10.79
N TRP A 391 13.52 -6.94 -9.87
CA TRP A 391 13.09 -7.63 -8.65
C TRP A 391 13.44 -6.82 -7.40
N GLU A 392 12.48 -6.74 -6.48
CA GLU A 392 12.61 -6.15 -5.15
C GLU A 392 12.48 -7.26 -4.11
N PHE A 393 13.47 -7.40 -3.23
CA PHE A 393 13.37 -8.32 -2.10
C PHE A 393 12.85 -7.60 -0.86
N TRP A 394 11.67 -8.03 -0.41
CA TRP A 394 10.97 -7.56 0.77
C TRP A 394 10.34 -6.17 0.63
N ASN A 395 9.73 -5.69 1.72
CA ASN A 395 9.05 -4.40 1.83
C ASN A 395 9.32 -3.80 3.21
N GLU A 396 9.76 -2.54 3.28
CA GLU A 396 9.79 -1.73 4.51
C GLU A 396 10.45 -2.43 5.72
N GLN A 397 11.58 -3.09 5.46
CA GLN A 397 12.33 -3.88 6.45
C GLN A 397 12.80 -3.08 7.67
N ASP A 398 12.92 -1.76 7.53
CA ASP A 398 13.34 -0.87 8.60
C ASP A 398 12.22 -0.57 9.62
N ILE A 399 10.96 -0.86 9.28
CA ILE A 399 9.82 -0.74 10.20
C ILE A 399 9.19 -2.11 10.54
N GLY A 400 7.90 -2.17 10.88
CA GLY A 400 7.23 -3.37 11.40
C GLY A 400 7.08 -4.54 10.41
N PHE A 401 7.43 -4.37 9.14
CA PHE A 401 7.39 -5.44 8.14
C PHE A 401 8.53 -6.46 8.29
N ALA A 402 9.60 -6.13 9.04
CA ALA A 402 10.58 -7.09 9.55
C ALA A 402 10.96 -6.73 11.00
N PRO A 403 10.57 -7.52 12.03
CA PRO A 403 11.05 -7.29 13.40
C PRO A 403 12.53 -7.62 13.59
N GLU A 404 13.15 -8.33 12.65
CA GLU A 404 14.55 -8.75 12.70
C GLU A 404 15.55 -7.62 12.43
N SER A 405 16.81 -7.92 12.71
CA SER A 405 17.93 -6.99 12.59
C SER A 405 18.25 -6.57 11.15
N ALA A 406 18.95 -5.45 11.00
CA ALA A 406 19.51 -5.01 9.72
C ALA A 406 20.46 -6.06 9.09
N TRP A 407 21.22 -6.81 9.90
CA TRP A 407 22.13 -7.84 9.39
C TRP A 407 21.43 -9.14 8.98
N ASP A 408 20.31 -9.51 9.63
CA ASP A 408 19.46 -10.61 9.18
C ASP A 408 18.84 -10.29 7.82
N TYR A 409 18.29 -9.09 7.66
CA TYR A 409 17.81 -8.60 6.37
C TYR A 409 18.91 -8.61 5.31
N ALA A 410 20.11 -8.11 5.67
CA ALA A 410 21.22 -8.09 4.74
C ALA A 410 21.62 -9.49 4.25
N ALA A 411 21.64 -10.49 5.13
CA ALA A 411 21.94 -11.87 4.77
C ALA A 411 20.91 -12.45 3.79
N ALA A 412 19.61 -12.25 4.06
CA ALA A 412 18.54 -12.74 3.18
C ALA A 412 18.53 -12.01 1.82
N MET A 413 18.73 -10.69 1.81
CA MET A 413 18.82 -9.89 0.59
C MET A 413 19.99 -10.31 -0.30
N LYS A 414 21.16 -10.60 0.29
CA LYS A 414 22.31 -11.15 -0.46
C LYS A 414 21.96 -12.45 -1.16
N ALA A 415 21.29 -13.36 -0.47
CA ALA A 415 20.85 -14.63 -1.04
C ALA A 415 19.82 -14.43 -2.17
N ALA A 416 18.82 -13.56 -1.97
CA ALA A 416 17.84 -13.23 -3.00
C ALA A 416 18.50 -12.62 -4.24
N CYS A 417 19.41 -11.66 -4.06
CA CYS A 417 20.16 -11.03 -5.15
C CYS A 417 20.94 -12.06 -5.98
N LEU A 418 21.66 -12.97 -5.33
CA LEU A 418 22.38 -14.04 -6.01
C LEU A 418 21.43 -14.97 -6.78
N GLY A 419 20.25 -15.27 -6.21
CA GLY A 419 19.21 -16.07 -6.88
C GLY A 419 18.68 -15.38 -8.15
N PHE A 420 18.29 -14.10 -8.05
CA PHE A 420 17.85 -13.32 -9.20
C PHE A 420 18.92 -13.26 -10.30
N ARG A 421 20.19 -13.04 -9.92
CA ARG A 421 21.31 -13.00 -10.87
C ARG A 421 21.62 -14.35 -11.50
N ALA A 422 21.35 -15.45 -10.81
CA ALA A 422 21.50 -16.79 -11.36
C ALA A 422 20.45 -17.09 -12.44
N ALA A 423 19.26 -16.47 -12.37
CA ALA A 423 18.25 -16.55 -13.41
C ALA A 423 18.58 -15.60 -14.59
N ASP A 424 18.89 -14.34 -14.29
CA ASP A 424 19.26 -13.33 -15.28
C ASP A 424 20.29 -12.35 -14.71
N PRO A 425 21.57 -12.42 -15.14
CA PRO A 425 22.63 -11.58 -14.59
C PRO A 425 22.47 -10.10 -14.97
N LYS A 426 21.56 -9.73 -15.88
CA LYS A 426 21.30 -8.33 -16.26
C LYS A 426 20.10 -7.72 -15.55
N ARG A 427 19.26 -8.52 -14.90
CA ARG A 427 18.02 -8.05 -14.26
C ARG A 427 18.32 -7.03 -13.17
N ILE A 428 17.56 -5.96 -13.08
CA ILE A 428 17.76 -4.97 -12.02
C ILE A 428 17.33 -5.60 -10.69
N VAL A 429 18.16 -5.47 -9.66
CA VAL A 429 17.87 -5.94 -8.30
C VAL A 429 17.81 -4.75 -7.35
N ALA A 430 16.71 -4.65 -6.60
CA ALA A 430 16.46 -3.64 -5.59
C ALA A 430 16.35 -4.28 -4.20
N HIS A 431 16.93 -3.63 -3.20
CA HIS A 431 16.53 -3.89 -1.82
C HIS A 431 15.10 -3.36 -1.58
N GLY A 432 14.39 -3.95 -0.62
CA GLY A 432 13.10 -3.49 -0.14
C GLY A 432 13.16 -2.02 0.25
N ALA A 433 12.12 -1.27 -0.07
CA ALA A 433 12.12 0.16 0.17
C ALA A 433 12.27 0.52 1.64
N MET A 434 13.09 1.53 1.93
CA MET A 434 13.26 2.08 3.28
C MET A 434 12.23 3.20 3.54
N CYS A 435 11.69 3.30 4.76
CA CYS A 435 10.60 4.24 5.08
C CYS A 435 10.94 5.24 6.19
N THR A 436 11.92 4.92 7.03
CA THR A 436 12.42 5.81 8.06
C THR A 436 13.26 6.92 7.45
N ALA A 437 13.44 8.01 8.20
CA ALA A 437 14.25 9.13 7.75
C ALA A 437 15.66 8.65 7.32
N PRO A 438 16.19 9.13 6.18
CA PRO A 438 17.54 8.78 5.74
C PRO A 438 18.59 9.12 6.82
N LYS A 439 19.74 8.44 6.78
CA LYS A 439 20.80 8.54 7.80
C LYS A 439 20.43 7.98 9.20
N GLY A 440 19.47 7.06 9.26
CA GLY A 440 19.18 6.25 10.45
C GLY A 440 20.22 5.15 10.67
N ALA A 441 20.39 4.70 11.93
CA ALA A 441 21.31 3.61 12.27
C ALA A 441 21.03 2.31 11.48
N TYR A 442 19.76 2.00 11.22
CA TYR A 442 19.38 0.84 10.41
C TYR A 442 19.99 0.92 9.00
N HIS A 443 19.90 2.08 8.33
CA HIS A 443 20.46 2.29 7.00
C HIS A 443 21.99 2.14 7.00
N TYR A 444 22.71 2.77 7.94
CA TYR A 444 24.17 2.61 8.00
C TYR A 444 24.59 1.17 8.29
N ASN A 445 23.88 0.47 9.17
CA ASN A 445 24.19 -0.93 9.46
C ASN A 445 23.98 -1.81 8.22
N LEU A 446 22.88 -1.59 7.50
CA LEU A 446 22.58 -2.30 6.27
C LEU A 446 23.73 -2.18 5.26
N TYR A 447 24.25 -0.98 5.05
CA TYR A 447 25.37 -0.76 4.10
C TYR A 447 26.74 -1.15 4.67
N ALA A 448 26.93 -1.14 5.99
CA ALA A 448 28.10 -1.75 6.63
C ALA A 448 28.16 -3.28 6.43
N ASN A 449 27.02 -3.92 6.16
CA ASN A 449 26.90 -5.31 5.72
C ASN A 449 27.07 -5.48 4.19
N ASP A 450 27.74 -4.54 3.50
CA ASP A 450 28.01 -4.57 2.06
C ASP A 450 26.78 -4.53 1.15
N MET A 451 25.65 -3.99 1.62
CA MET A 451 24.41 -3.94 0.81
C MET A 451 24.58 -3.25 -0.54
N GLY A 452 25.49 -2.27 -0.64
CA GLY A 452 25.84 -1.61 -1.91
C GLY A 452 26.39 -2.54 -2.99
N LYS A 453 26.79 -3.78 -2.67
CA LYS A 453 27.20 -4.80 -3.64
C LYS A 453 26.07 -5.68 -4.15
N PHE A 454 24.88 -5.59 -3.54
CA PHE A 454 23.76 -6.50 -3.79
C PHE A 454 22.46 -5.76 -4.20
N SER A 455 22.53 -4.44 -4.44
CA SER A 455 21.41 -3.64 -4.94
C SER A 455 21.91 -2.64 -5.98
N ASP A 456 21.24 -2.55 -7.12
CA ASP A 456 21.65 -1.70 -8.26
C ASP A 456 21.12 -0.27 -8.14
N ILE A 457 20.14 -0.08 -7.23
CA ILE A 457 19.48 1.19 -6.94
C ILE A 457 19.42 1.42 -5.43
N ILE A 458 19.04 2.64 -5.03
CA ILE A 458 18.60 2.95 -3.67
C ILE A 458 17.09 3.17 -3.71
N ASN A 459 16.37 2.42 -2.86
CA ASN A 459 14.91 2.39 -2.88
C ASN A 459 14.27 2.94 -1.59
N TYR A 460 13.28 3.81 -1.72
CA TYR A 460 12.59 4.46 -0.59
C TYR A 460 11.08 4.52 -0.79
N HIS A 461 10.32 4.61 0.31
CA HIS A 461 8.93 5.06 0.28
C HIS A 461 8.80 6.42 0.97
N THR A 462 7.89 7.27 0.50
CA THR A 462 7.60 8.53 1.20
C THR A 462 6.18 9.03 1.00
N TYR A 463 5.65 9.61 2.07
CA TYR A 463 4.32 10.23 2.12
C TYR A 463 4.40 11.67 2.68
N THR A 464 5.57 12.30 2.54
CA THR A 464 5.85 13.66 3.01
C THR A 464 5.20 14.71 2.08
N PRO A 465 4.80 15.89 2.58
CA PRO A 465 4.24 16.94 1.71
C PRO A 465 5.28 17.48 0.71
N LEU A 466 4.79 18.09 -0.38
CA LEU A 466 5.60 18.65 -1.47
C LEU A 466 6.72 19.57 -0.97
N SER A 467 6.40 20.43 0.00
CA SER A 467 7.30 21.41 0.62
C SER A 467 8.56 20.78 1.24
N ASN A 468 8.54 19.48 1.55
CA ASN A 468 9.64 18.79 2.23
C ASN A 468 10.52 17.92 1.30
N TYR A 469 10.21 17.81 0.01
CA TYR A 469 11.03 17.01 -0.92
C TYR A 469 12.50 17.44 -0.98
N PRO A 470 12.85 18.74 -1.01
CA PRO A 470 14.26 19.15 -1.02
C PRO A 470 15.04 18.67 0.21
N ASN A 471 14.40 18.69 1.38
CA ASN A 471 15.02 18.22 2.63
C ASN A 471 15.21 16.71 2.64
N LEU A 472 14.17 15.96 2.24
CA LEU A 472 14.23 14.52 2.13
C LEU A 472 15.34 14.10 1.17
N MET A 473 15.34 14.66 -0.02
CA MET A 473 16.26 14.28 -1.09
C MET A 473 17.70 14.70 -0.82
N ARG A 474 17.92 15.85 -0.19
CA ARG A 474 19.24 16.20 0.35
C ARG A 474 19.76 15.13 1.32
N SER A 475 18.93 14.69 2.27
CA SER A 475 19.34 13.66 3.25
C SER A 475 19.66 12.32 2.59
N ILE A 476 18.89 11.90 1.58
CA ILE A 476 19.18 10.69 0.78
C ILE A 476 20.49 10.84 0.01
N ARG A 477 20.73 11.99 -0.64
CA ARG A 477 21.97 12.24 -1.40
C ARG A 477 23.21 12.25 -0.51
N GLU A 478 23.13 12.88 0.66
CA GLU A 478 24.21 12.85 1.67
C GLU A 478 24.50 11.42 2.11
N PHE A 479 23.47 10.65 2.49
CA PHE A 479 23.62 9.25 2.87
C PHE A 479 24.28 8.44 1.75
N ARG A 480 23.80 8.59 0.51
CA ARG A 480 24.33 7.91 -0.68
C ARG A 480 25.81 8.23 -0.91
N ALA A 481 26.21 9.49 -0.74
CA ALA A 481 27.61 9.90 -0.87
C ALA A 481 28.49 9.31 0.23
N GLU A 482 28.01 9.30 1.48
CA GLU A 482 28.73 8.68 2.59
C GLU A 482 28.94 7.17 2.40
N GLN A 483 28.11 6.50 1.59
CA GLN A 483 28.27 5.10 1.21
C GLN A 483 29.11 4.89 -0.07
N GLY A 484 29.59 5.96 -0.72
CA GLY A 484 30.34 5.90 -1.99
C GLY A 484 29.47 5.48 -3.18
N LEU A 485 28.18 5.83 -3.14
CA LEU A 485 27.17 5.43 -4.13
C LEU A 485 26.58 6.64 -4.87
N GLU A 486 27.28 7.76 -4.95
CA GLU A 486 26.81 9.07 -5.43
C GLU A 486 26.10 9.01 -6.79
N GLN A 487 26.50 8.07 -7.63
CA GLN A 487 25.99 7.90 -8.99
C GLN A 487 24.79 6.94 -9.07
N ARG A 488 24.40 6.28 -7.98
CA ARG A 488 23.35 5.26 -7.98
C ARG A 488 21.97 5.89 -8.04
N ALA A 489 21.12 5.35 -8.93
CA ALA A 489 19.74 5.78 -9.11
C ALA A 489 18.94 5.67 -7.79
N ILE A 490 18.06 6.64 -7.57
CA ILE A 490 17.09 6.65 -6.47
C ILE A 490 15.73 6.37 -7.08
N TRP A 491 15.07 5.31 -6.62
CA TRP A 491 13.67 5.05 -6.96
C TRP A 491 12.80 5.20 -5.73
N PHE A 492 11.57 5.63 -5.97
CA PHE A 492 10.49 5.53 -4.98
C PHE A 492 9.50 4.48 -5.43
N THR A 493 9.53 3.30 -4.83
CA THR A 493 8.57 2.23 -5.17
C THR A 493 7.18 2.41 -4.55
N GLU A 494 7.02 3.36 -3.64
CA GLU A 494 5.74 3.92 -3.20
C GLU A 494 5.90 5.41 -2.87
N HIS A 495 4.98 6.22 -3.37
CA HIS A 495 4.93 7.66 -3.15
C HIS A 495 3.50 8.16 -3.06
N GLY A 496 3.20 9.02 -2.08
CA GLY A 496 1.86 9.58 -1.91
C GLY A 496 1.82 10.76 -0.94
N THR A 497 0.63 11.06 -0.42
CA THR A 497 0.44 12.16 0.53
C THR A 497 -0.68 11.92 1.54
N ASN A 498 -0.68 12.75 2.58
CA ASN A 498 -1.75 12.86 3.56
C ASN A 498 -2.46 14.22 3.52
N SER A 499 -2.11 15.08 2.55
CA SER A 499 -2.58 16.48 2.49
C SER A 499 -4.10 16.61 2.28
N GLU A 500 -4.78 15.58 1.77
CA GLU A 500 -6.25 15.58 1.63
C GLU A 500 -6.98 15.13 2.91
N GLY A 501 -6.26 14.57 3.89
CA GLY A 501 -6.81 14.17 5.18
C GLY A 501 -7.59 12.84 5.16
N HIS A 502 -8.54 12.72 6.09
CA HIS A 502 -9.48 11.59 6.10
C HIS A 502 -10.55 11.79 5.04
N SER A 503 -10.91 10.71 4.36
CA SER A 503 -11.93 10.68 3.31
C SER A 503 -13.31 11.09 3.87
N GLU A 504 -13.95 12.06 3.22
CA GLU A 504 -15.15 12.75 3.72
C GLU A 504 -16.46 12.12 3.22
N ALA A 505 -16.47 11.49 2.04
CA ALA A 505 -17.66 10.87 1.45
C ALA A 505 -17.86 9.42 1.90
N ASP A 506 -19.10 8.94 1.87
CA ASP A 506 -19.40 7.53 2.08
C ASP A 506 -19.04 6.71 0.84
N GLY A 507 -18.30 5.61 1.02
CA GLY A 507 -18.03 4.67 -0.04
C GLY A 507 -19.20 3.71 -0.29
N VAL A 508 -19.15 3.00 -1.41
CA VAL A 508 -20.17 2.01 -1.80
C VAL A 508 -20.27 0.80 -0.86
N ARG A 509 -19.23 0.57 -0.04
CA ARG A 509 -19.19 -0.50 0.97
C ARG A 509 -19.21 0.07 2.37
N LYS A 510 -20.10 -0.47 3.21
CA LYS A 510 -20.24 -0.06 4.61
C LYS A 510 -18.89 -0.12 5.35
N GLY A 511 -18.57 0.97 6.04
CA GLY A 511 -17.33 1.11 6.81
C GLY A 511 -16.12 1.58 6.01
N LEU A 512 -16.25 1.75 4.69
CA LEU A 512 -15.19 2.28 3.83
C LEU A 512 -15.61 3.66 3.30
N LYS A 513 -14.81 4.68 3.58
CA LYS A 513 -14.99 6.04 3.09
C LYS A 513 -14.39 6.20 1.68
N ALA A 514 -14.82 7.23 0.98
CA ALA A 514 -14.32 7.64 -0.33
C ALA A 514 -13.94 9.12 -0.31
N HIS A 515 -13.07 9.54 -1.23
CA HIS A 515 -12.82 10.96 -1.44
C HIS A 515 -14.10 11.70 -1.83
N SER A 516 -14.33 12.86 -1.23
CA SER A 516 -15.29 13.84 -1.75
C SER A 516 -14.80 14.41 -3.09
N PRO A 517 -15.66 15.01 -3.93
CA PRO A 517 -15.24 15.69 -5.15
C PRO A 517 -14.10 16.69 -4.91
N GLU A 518 -14.14 17.41 -3.78
CA GLU A 518 -13.10 18.35 -3.37
C GLU A 518 -11.77 17.64 -3.08
N GLN A 519 -11.79 16.50 -2.38
CA GLN A 519 -10.58 15.72 -2.13
C GLN A 519 -10.00 15.13 -3.42
N GLU A 520 -10.84 14.73 -4.37
CA GLU A 520 -10.37 14.27 -5.67
C GLU A 520 -9.66 15.38 -6.47
N LEU A 521 -10.10 16.64 -6.34
CA LEU A 521 -9.40 17.78 -6.91
C LEU A 521 -8.04 18.04 -6.27
N ILE A 522 -7.90 17.88 -4.94
CA ILE A 522 -6.60 17.94 -4.26
C ILE A 522 -5.65 16.88 -4.86
N MET A 523 -6.12 15.66 -5.07
CA MET A 523 -5.28 14.59 -5.65
C MET A 523 -4.97 14.83 -7.14
N THR A 524 -5.86 15.48 -7.86
CA THR A 524 -5.67 15.89 -9.27
C THR A 524 -4.58 16.95 -9.40
N GLU A 525 -4.45 17.83 -8.41
CA GLU A 525 -3.33 18.78 -8.30
C GLU A 525 -2.05 18.11 -7.82
N PHE A 526 -2.14 17.29 -6.77
CA PHE A 526 -0.98 16.66 -6.12
C PHE A 526 -0.16 15.84 -7.09
N PHE A 527 -0.80 14.94 -7.85
CA PHE A 527 -0.11 13.97 -8.68
C PHE A 527 0.91 14.62 -9.65
N PRO A 528 0.52 15.51 -10.59
CA PRO A 528 1.49 16.09 -11.52
C PRO A 528 2.57 16.94 -10.82
N LYS A 529 2.22 17.70 -9.78
CA LYS A 529 3.19 18.50 -9.02
C LYS A 529 4.22 17.61 -8.34
N SER A 530 3.77 16.55 -7.68
CA SER A 530 4.63 15.68 -6.89
C SER A 530 5.65 14.96 -7.77
N GLN A 531 5.22 14.46 -8.94
CA GLN A 531 6.08 13.84 -9.94
C GLN A 531 7.15 14.81 -10.46
N ILE A 532 6.76 16.03 -10.88
CA ILE A 532 7.71 17.02 -11.43
C ILE A 532 8.71 17.47 -10.36
N LEU A 533 8.27 17.67 -9.11
CA LEU A 533 9.15 18.08 -8.01
C LEU A 533 10.14 16.97 -7.60
N MET A 534 9.74 15.70 -7.66
CA MET A 534 10.68 14.60 -7.45
C MET A 534 11.69 14.46 -8.62
N MET A 535 11.27 14.69 -9.87
CA MET A 535 12.19 14.79 -11.01
C MET A 535 13.21 15.93 -10.83
N MET A 536 12.77 17.10 -10.34
CA MET A 536 13.67 18.23 -10.02
C MET A 536 14.76 17.84 -9.02
N GLU A 537 14.44 16.95 -8.08
CA GLU A 537 15.38 16.48 -7.05
C GLU A 537 16.26 15.30 -7.48
N GLY A 538 16.16 14.87 -8.75
CA GLY A 538 17.02 13.83 -9.34
C GLY A 538 16.58 12.40 -9.04
N VAL A 539 15.31 12.19 -8.72
CA VAL A 539 14.70 10.84 -8.67
C VAL A 539 14.68 10.26 -10.08
N SER A 540 15.05 8.98 -10.21
CA SER A 540 15.15 8.32 -11.53
C SER A 540 13.87 7.58 -11.93
N ARG A 541 13.03 7.17 -10.96
CA ARG A 541 11.72 6.55 -11.18
C ARG A 541 10.84 6.68 -9.94
N ASP A 542 9.56 6.96 -10.14
CA ASP A 542 8.61 7.18 -9.05
C ASP A 542 7.30 6.40 -9.29
N TYR A 543 6.94 5.56 -8.33
CA TYR A 543 5.75 4.71 -8.33
C TYR A 543 4.72 5.29 -7.35
N TYR A 544 3.73 6.00 -7.90
CA TYR A 544 2.67 6.56 -7.08
C TYR A 544 1.81 5.46 -6.42
N PHE A 545 1.52 5.59 -5.13
CA PHE A 545 0.71 4.66 -4.35
C PHE A 545 -0.71 5.23 -4.12
N VAL A 546 -1.78 4.60 -4.60
CA VAL A 546 -1.87 3.36 -5.39
C VAL A 546 -2.99 3.51 -6.43
N PHE A 547 -2.94 2.72 -7.51
CA PHE A 547 -3.93 2.83 -8.58
C PHE A 547 -5.34 2.33 -8.20
N PRO A 548 -5.54 1.07 -7.79
CA PRO A 548 -6.87 0.55 -7.54
C PRO A 548 -7.44 1.07 -6.20
N PRO A 549 -8.74 0.86 -5.94
CA PRO A 549 -9.37 1.34 -4.71
C PRO A 549 -8.79 0.64 -3.48
N TYR A 550 -8.20 1.40 -2.56
CA TYR A 550 -7.58 0.86 -1.36
C TYR A 550 -7.88 1.77 -0.17
N ASN A 551 -8.32 1.18 0.95
CA ASN A 551 -8.60 1.92 2.16
C ASN A 551 -7.78 1.42 3.35
N GLU A 552 -7.30 2.35 4.16
CA GLU A 552 -6.63 2.10 5.43
C GLU A 552 -7.29 2.91 6.57
N ARG A 553 -6.69 2.86 7.77
CA ARG A 553 -7.10 3.64 8.95
C ARG A 553 -8.56 3.40 9.33
N ASN A 554 -8.93 2.12 9.37
CA ASN A 554 -10.30 1.64 9.61
C ASN A 554 -11.29 2.20 8.59
N GLY A 555 -10.90 2.19 7.31
CA GLY A 555 -11.73 2.64 6.19
C GLY A 555 -11.77 4.15 5.98
N ARG A 556 -11.14 4.97 6.83
CA ARG A 556 -11.20 6.44 6.78
C ARG A 556 -10.20 7.09 5.83
N LYS A 557 -9.22 6.36 5.32
CA LYS A 557 -8.25 6.85 4.32
C LYS A 557 -8.46 6.06 3.04
N ASP A 558 -8.70 6.75 1.94
CA ASP A 558 -8.76 6.20 0.58
C ASP A 558 -7.47 6.60 -0.15
N TRP A 559 -6.78 5.64 -0.74
CA TRP A 559 -5.51 5.87 -1.46
C TRP A 559 -5.69 5.82 -2.98
N GLY A 560 -6.76 5.18 -3.47
CA GLY A 560 -6.88 4.79 -4.86
C GLY A 560 -7.05 5.96 -5.83
N MET A 561 -6.51 5.86 -7.04
CA MET A 561 -6.92 6.70 -8.19
C MET A 561 -8.24 6.24 -8.80
N MET A 562 -8.65 5.01 -8.50
CA MET A 562 -9.98 4.47 -8.81
C MET A 562 -10.92 4.56 -7.61
N ARG A 563 -12.22 4.66 -7.89
CA ARG A 563 -13.29 4.48 -6.90
C ARG A 563 -13.69 3.01 -6.80
N ARG A 564 -14.34 2.66 -5.68
CA ARG A 564 -14.81 1.29 -5.42
C ARG A 564 -15.95 0.80 -6.32
N ASP A 565 -16.53 1.66 -7.16
CA ASP A 565 -17.47 1.27 -8.22
C ASP A 565 -16.76 0.96 -9.56
N GLY A 566 -15.43 0.98 -9.56
CA GLY A 566 -14.59 0.76 -10.74
C GLY A 566 -14.37 1.99 -11.61
N SER A 567 -15.00 3.13 -11.34
CA SER A 567 -14.78 4.39 -12.08
C SER A 567 -13.45 5.08 -11.70
N VAL A 568 -12.90 5.87 -12.61
CA VAL A 568 -11.68 6.65 -12.34
C VAL A 568 -11.98 8.03 -11.72
N LYS A 569 -11.05 8.53 -10.88
CA LYS A 569 -11.05 9.90 -10.34
C LYS A 569 -10.45 10.88 -11.37
N PRO A 570 -10.68 12.21 -11.25
CA PRO A 570 -10.05 13.20 -12.15
C PRO A 570 -8.52 13.18 -12.17
N SER A 571 -7.87 12.69 -11.09
CA SER A 571 -6.42 12.48 -11.05
C SER A 571 -5.94 11.47 -12.10
N TYR A 572 -6.79 10.56 -12.57
CA TYR A 572 -6.50 9.68 -13.70
C TYR A 572 -6.25 10.45 -14.99
N CYS A 573 -7.09 11.44 -15.29
CA CYS A 573 -6.87 12.31 -16.46
C CYS A 573 -5.61 13.15 -16.29
N ALA A 574 -5.30 13.60 -15.07
CA ALA A 574 -4.04 14.29 -14.78
C ALA A 574 -2.82 13.40 -15.07
N MET A 575 -2.86 12.14 -14.66
CA MET A 575 -1.82 11.16 -15.00
C MET A 575 -1.73 10.93 -16.51
N ALA A 576 -2.84 10.65 -17.19
CA ALA A 576 -2.86 10.38 -18.62
C ALA A 576 -2.35 11.58 -19.45
N THR A 577 -2.60 12.80 -18.97
CA THR A 577 -2.11 14.05 -19.57
C THR A 577 -0.62 14.23 -19.32
N LEU A 578 -0.16 14.06 -18.07
CA LEU A 578 1.25 14.16 -17.71
C LEU A 578 2.12 13.23 -18.57
N THR A 579 1.73 11.96 -18.69
CA THR A 579 2.47 10.99 -19.50
C THR A 579 2.41 11.32 -21.00
N ALA A 580 1.28 11.81 -21.51
CA ALA A 580 1.19 12.20 -22.91
C ALA A 580 2.10 13.39 -23.25
N GLN A 581 2.23 14.33 -22.30
CA GLN A 581 3.04 15.52 -22.49
C GLN A 581 4.53 15.27 -22.24
N LEU A 582 4.89 14.43 -21.26
CA LEU A 582 6.24 14.43 -20.70
C LEU A 582 6.96 13.07 -20.70
N ASN A 583 6.32 11.96 -21.06
CA ASN A 583 6.94 10.63 -20.90
C ASN A 583 8.21 10.39 -21.74
N LEU A 584 8.41 11.18 -22.81
CA LEU A 584 9.63 11.19 -23.62
C LEU A 584 10.49 12.44 -23.41
N ALA A 585 9.99 13.39 -22.63
CA ALA A 585 10.62 14.69 -22.46
C ALA A 585 11.69 14.63 -21.37
N LYS A 586 12.71 15.48 -21.49
CA LYS A 586 13.76 15.63 -20.48
C LYS A 586 13.57 16.95 -19.76
N LEU A 587 13.39 16.90 -18.45
CA LEU A 587 13.36 18.10 -17.62
C LEU A 587 14.74 18.80 -17.67
N GLN A 588 14.76 20.08 -18.00
CA GLN A 588 15.96 20.92 -17.83
C GLN A 588 16.04 21.42 -16.37
N GLY A 589 14.92 21.92 -15.87
CA GLY A 589 14.85 22.60 -14.59
C GLY A 589 13.68 23.57 -14.52
N GLU A 590 13.78 24.53 -13.59
CA GLU A 590 12.80 25.57 -13.33
C GLU A 590 13.25 26.92 -13.90
N LEU A 591 12.32 27.63 -14.53
CA LEU A 591 12.44 28.99 -15.05
C LEU A 591 11.82 29.96 -14.04
N SER A 592 12.57 30.97 -13.61
CA SER A 592 12.10 31.99 -12.69
C SER A 592 11.35 33.09 -13.45
N VAL A 593 10.04 33.20 -13.18
CA VAL A 593 9.15 34.17 -13.86
C VAL A 593 8.53 35.15 -12.87
N ASP A 594 7.93 34.62 -11.79
CA ASP A 594 7.21 35.35 -10.75
C ASP A 594 7.24 34.51 -9.46
N ASP A 595 7.33 35.15 -8.29
CA ASP A 595 7.33 34.49 -6.98
C ASP A 595 6.02 33.73 -6.67
N ALA A 596 4.93 34.06 -7.37
CA ALA A 596 3.64 33.38 -7.25
C ALA A 596 3.52 32.12 -8.13
N LEU A 597 4.51 31.84 -8.98
CA LEU A 597 4.45 30.78 -9.99
C LEU A 597 5.57 29.76 -9.83
N ARG A 598 5.34 28.58 -10.39
CA ARG A 598 6.38 27.61 -10.72
C ARG A 598 6.29 27.33 -12.21
N VAL A 599 7.41 27.39 -12.93
CA VAL A 599 7.48 27.15 -14.38
C VAL A 599 8.64 26.22 -14.69
N PHE A 600 8.40 25.09 -15.35
CA PHE A 600 9.39 24.07 -15.65
C PHE A 600 9.59 23.93 -17.15
N VAL A 601 10.85 23.78 -17.57
CA VAL A 601 11.23 23.63 -18.97
C VAL A 601 11.56 22.18 -19.26
N PHE A 602 10.83 21.57 -20.20
CA PHE A 602 11.09 20.22 -20.68
C PHE A 602 11.51 20.25 -22.14
N ASP A 603 12.61 19.58 -22.47
CA ASP A 603 13.05 19.35 -23.84
C ASP A 603 12.31 18.14 -24.43
N GLN A 604 11.74 18.32 -25.61
CA GLN A 604 11.06 17.27 -26.35
C GLN A 604 12.01 16.60 -27.36
N PRO A 605 11.77 15.32 -27.73
CA PRO A 605 12.60 14.61 -28.71
C PRO A 605 12.68 15.25 -30.10
N ASP A 606 11.69 16.08 -30.47
CA ASP A 606 11.63 16.79 -31.74
C ASP A 606 12.45 18.11 -31.75
N GLY A 607 13.14 18.42 -30.65
CA GLY A 607 13.92 19.65 -30.48
C GLY A 607 13.08 20.87 -30.08
N LYS A 608 11.77 20.71 -29.84
CA LYS A 608 10.92 21.71 -29.20
C LYS A 608 10.96 21.57 -27.68
N GLN A 609 10.20 22.43 -27.02
CA GLN A 609 10.06 22.43 -25.57
C GLN A 609 8.58 22.43 -25.18
N THR A 610 8.31 21.85 -24.01
CA THR A 610 7.05 22.03 -23.28
C THR A 610 7.34 22.78 -21.99
N LEU A 611 6.59 23.85 -21.73
CA LEU A 611 6.59 24.50 -20.43
C LEU A 611 5.46 23.92 -19.59
N VAL A 612 5.75 23.57 -18.34
CA VAL A 612 4.72 23.23 -17.35
C VAL A 612 4.66 24.33 -16.32
N PHE A 613 3.48 24.87 -16.05
CA PHE A 613 3.35 25.95 -15.07
C PHE A 613 2.10 25.82 -14.21
N TRP A 614 2.18 26.37 -13.00
CA TRP A 614 1.07 26.55 -12.07
C TRP A 614 1.35 27.72 -11.12
N SER A 615 0.33 28.21 -10.45
CA SER A 615 0.48 29.12 -9.31
C SER A 615 0.64 28.36 -8.01
N ILE A 616 1.50 28.89 -7.14
CA ILE A 616 1.79 28.32 -5.81
C ILE A 616 0.50 28.35 -4.99
N SER A 617 0.07 27.16 -4.54
CA SER A 617 -1.13 26.97 -3.74
C SER A 617 -0.79 26.63 -2.29
N ASP A 618 -1.82 26.41 -1.48
CA ASP A 618 -1.66 25.81 -0.17
C ASP A 618 -0.99 24.42 -0.23
N LEU A 619 -1.25 23.61 -1.26
CA LEU A 619 -0.64 22.29 -1.41
C LEU A 619 0.89 22.35 -1.58
N ASP A 620 1.42 23.41 -2.21
CA ASP A 620 2.87 23.63 -2.35
C ASP A 620 3.53 24.01 -1.01
N THR A 621 2.75 24.54 -0.05
CA THR A 621 3.26 25.18 1.17
C THR A 621 2.90 24.46 2.47
N VAL A 622 1.91 23.56 2.46
CA VAL A 622 1.52 22.76 3.64
C VAL A 622 2.72 22.01 4.20
N THR A 623 2.85 22.04 5.52
CA THR A 623 3.84 21.27 6.28
C THR A 623 3.18 20.04 6.93
N GLY A 624 3.99 19.14 7.50
CA GLY A 624 3.50 17.86 8.01
C GLY A 624 2.31 17.98 8.98
N GLY A 625 1.21 17.29 8.67
CA GLY A 625 -0.02 17.29 9.48
C GLY A 625 -1.06 18.36 9.08
N GLN A 626 -0.75 19.27 8.16
CA GLN A 626 -1.70 20.24 7.62
C GLN A 626 -2.47 19.67 6.43
N LEU A 627 -3.73 20.11 6.29
CA LEU A 627 -4.62 19.72 5.19
C LEU A 627 -4.67 20.81 4.13
N ALA A 628 -4.68 20.42 2.86
CA ALA A 628 -4.95 21.29 1.72
C ALA A 628 -6.47 21.40 1.48
N ARG A 629 -6.90 22.48 0.83
CA ARG A 629 -8.29 22.72 0.42
C ARG A 629 -8.33 23.28 -1.01
N PRO A 630 -9.24 22.79 -1.88
CA PRO A 630 -9.30 23.22 -3.28
C PRO A 630 -10.11 24.51 -3.50
N ASP A 631 -10.52 25.21 -2.44
CA ASP A 631 -11.48 26.32 -2.46
C ASP A 631 -10.96 27.59 -3.13
N LYS A 632 -9.64 27.76 -3.19
CA LYS A 632 -8.99 28.90 -3.84
C LYS A 632 -8.30 28.45 -5.13
N PRO A 633 -8.56 29.12 -6.27
CA PRO A 633 -7.89 28.78 -7.53
C PRO A 633 -6.45 29.30 -7.61
N TYR A 634 -6.08 30.30 -6.79
CA TYR A 634 -4.79 31.00 -6.87
C TYR A 634 -4.51 31.57 -8.26
N ALA A 635 -5.54 32.09 -8.93
CA ALA A 635 -5.43 32.63 -10.28
C ALA A 635 -4.36 33.73 -10.38
N HIS A 636 -3.47 33.62 -11.37
CA HIS A 636 -2.36 34.57 -11.59
C HIS A 636 -2.07 34.72 -13.09
N ASP A 637 -2.19 35.94 -13.59
CA ASP A 637 -1.88 36.28 -14.99
C ASP A 637 -0.39 36.64 -15.14
N PHE A 638 0.25 36.17 -16.21
CA PHE A 638 1.65 36.46 -16.49
C PHE A 638 1.97 36.43 -17.99
N THR A 639 3.11 37.02 -18.35
CA THR A 639 3.58 37.07 -19.74
C THR A 639 4.90 36.35 -19.92
N LEU A 640 5.07 35.65 -21.05
CA LEU A 640 6.37 35.11 -21.47
C LEU A 640 6.76 35.64 -22.86
N PRO A 641 8.05 35.93 -23.11
CA PRO A 641 8.53 36.20 -24.46
C PRO A 641 8.39 34.93 -25.29
N LEU A 642 7.56 34.96 -26.34
CA LEU A 642 7.29 33.81 -27.21
C LEU A 642 7.08 34.28 -28.64
N ALA A 643 7.68 33.60 -29.61
CA ALA A 643 7.57 33.98 -31.02
C ALA A 643 6.10 34.00 -31.49
N ASN A 644 5.81 34.82 -32.50
CA ASN A 644 4.48 34.83 -33.12
C ASN A 644 4.16 33.46 -33.71
N GLY A 645 2.97 32.93 -33.42
CA GLY A 645 2.59 31.59 -33.84
C GLY A 645 1.37 31.05 -33.12
N GLN A 646 1.08 29.78 -33.36
CA GLN A 646 0.06 29.01 -32.66
C GLN A 646 0.73 27.91 -31.84
N TYR A 647 0.31 27.80 -30.59
CA TYR A 647 0.82 26.84 -29.62
C TYR A 647 -0.34 26.09 -28.99
N THR A 648 -0.07 24.88 -28.49
CA THR A 648 -1.08 24.09 -27.79
C THR A 648 -0.93 24.31 -26.28
N LEU A 649 -2.00 24.79 -25.66
CA LEU A 649 -2.12 24.89 -24.21
C LEU A 649 -3.09 23.82 -23.72
N THR A 650 -2.59 22.89 -22.92
CA THR A 650 -3.34 21.77 -22.37
C THR A 650 -3.51 21.95 -20.86
N ASN A 651 -4.73 21.83 -20.34
CA ASN A 651 -4.98 21.88 -18.90
C ASN A 651 -4.60 20.57 -18.20
N THR A 652 -4.66 20.52 -16.87
CA THR A 652 -4.25 19.33 -16.09
C THR A 652 -4.96 18.05 -16.51
N VAL A 653 -6.24 18.11 -16.90
CA VAL A 653 -7.05 16.93 -17.29
C VAL A 653 -7.02 16.61 -18.79
N GLY A 654 -6.21 17.32 -19.58
CA GLY A 654 -5.95 16.98 -20.98
C GLY A 654 -6.71 17.81 -22.01
N THR A 655 -7.58 18.73 -21.60
CA THR A 655 -8.31 19.58 -22.55
C THR A 655 -7.37 20.60 -23.17
N ALA A 656 -7.19 20.48 -24.49
CA ALA A 656 -6.32 21.33 -25.28
C ALA A 656 -7.05 22.57 -25.84
N SER A 657 -6.33 23.68 -25.94
CA SER A 657 -6.74 24.92 -26.57
C SER A 657 -5.59 25.49 -27.41
N ILE A 658 -5.90 26.35 -28.38
CA ILE A 658 -4.90 27.02 -29.20
C ILE A 658 -4.57 28.38 -28.60
N LEU A 659 -3.33 28.58 -28.19
CA LEU A 659 -2.78 29.89 -27.82
C LEU A 659 -2.21 30.55 -29.07
N SER A 660 -2.81 31.67 -29.48
CA SER A 660 -2.29 32.50 -30.56
C SER A 660 -1.44 33.64 -30.00
N VAL A 661 -0.18 33.71 -30.42
CA VAL A 661 0.74 34.76 -30.00
C VAL A 661 0.92 35.77 -31.13
N ALA A 662 0.56 37.02 -30.84
CA ALA A 662 0.82 38.17 -31.68
C ALA A 662 1.55 39.21 -30.83
N ASN A 663 2.66 39.75 -31.34
CA ASN A 663 3.56 40.72 -30.68
C ASN A 663 4.70 40.12 -29.83
N GLY A 664 5.07 38.86 -30.05
CA GLY A 664 6.23 38.27 -29.39
C GLY A 664 6.06 37.99 -27.89
N GLN A 665 4.83 38.04 -27.38
CA GLN A 665 4.50 37.80 -25.97
C GLN A 665 3.28 36.89 -25.83
N ALA A 666 3.45 35.78 -25.11
CA ALA A 666 2.36 34.92 -24.69
C ALA A 666 1.71 35.49 -23.43
N GLN A 667 0.39 35.69 -23.47
CA GLN A 667 -0.43 36.00 -22.30
C GLN A 667 -0.96 34.69 -21.73
N LEU A 668 -0.63 34.39 -20.48
CA LEU A 668 -0.94 33.13 -19.82
C LEU A 668 -1.66 33.38 -18.51
N HIS A 669 -2.58 32.47 -18.19
CA HIS A 669 -3.32 32.45 -16.93
C HIS A 669 -3.00 31.15 -16.21
N ALA A 670 -2.32 31.26 -15.07
CA ALA A 670 -2.02 30.15 -14.19
C ALA A 670 -3.08 30.03 -13.10
N ASN A 671 -3.32 28.81 -12.66
CA ASN A 671 -4.01 28.50 -11.41
C ASN A 671 -3.27 27.38 -10.69
N ARG A 672 -3.82 26.90 -9.57
CA ARG A 672 -3.20 25.84 -8.76
C ARG A 672 -2.90 24.55 -9.53
N TYR A 673 -3.58 24.27 -10.64
CA TYR A 673 -3.43 23.04 -11.39
C TYR A 673 -2.40 23.19 -12.52
N PRO A 674 -1.47 22.22 -12.70
CA PRO A 674 -0.50 22.29 -13.79
C PRO A 674 -1.12 22.40 -15.18
N GLN A 675 -0.53 23.26 -16.01
CA GLN A 675 -0.87 23.45 -17.42
C GLN A 675 0.38 23.26 -18.28
N TYR A 676 0.19 22.78 -19.51
CA TYR A 676 1.26 22.39 -20.42
C TYR A 676 1.20 23.25 -21.69
N LEU A 677 2.22 24.06 -21.93
CA LEU A 677 2.38 24.84 -23.16
C LEU A 677 3.42 24.17 -24.06
N ALA A 678 2.95 23.46 -25.08
CA ALA A 678 3.77 22.64 -25.97
C ALA A 678 4.17 23.37 -27.26
N GLY A 679 5.27 22.91 -27.87
CA GLY A 679 5.75 23.41 -29.17
C GLY A 679 6.55 24.71 -29.11
N VAL A 680 6.96 25.14 -27.90
CA VAL A 680 7.76 26.35 -27.72
C VAL A 680 9.25 26.07 -27.97
N SER A 681 10.07 27.12 -27.98
CA SER A 681 11.53 27.01 -28.14
C SER A 681 12.21 28.23 -27.55
N GLY A 682 13.47 28.08 -27.12
CA GLY A 682 14.32 29.20 -26.69
C GLY A 682 14.24 29.54 -25.20
N PHE A 683 13.61 28.69 -24.38
CA PHE A 683 13.63 28.81 -22.93
C PHE A 683 14.79 27.99 -22.36
N ASN A 684 15.41 28.50 -21.29
CA ASN A 684 16.40 27.77 -20.51
C ASN A 684 15.98 27.87 -19.04
N ALA A 685 16.15 26.78 -18.29
CA ALA A 685 15.94 26.83 -16.85
C ALA A 685 16.98 27.73 -16.16
N ASP A 686 16.55 28.52 -15.18
CA ASP A 686 17.43 29.30 -14.29
C ASP A 686 17.96 28.44 -13.15
N ILE A 687 17.13 27.49 -12.69
CA ILE A 687 17.47 26.50 -11.67
C ILE A 687 17.46 25.13 -12.33
N ALA A 688 18.65 24.59 -12.60
CA ALA A 688 18.78 23.25 -13.18
C ALA A 688 18.24 22.18 -12.22
N LYS A 689 17.63 21.13 -12.79
CA LYS A 689 17.32 19.93 -12.00
C LYS A 689 18.59 19.29 -11.44
N VAL A 690 18.45 18.59 -10.32
CA VAL A 690 19.52 17.72 -9.82
C VAL A 690 19.73 16.56 -10.80
N PRO A 691 20.98 16.19 -11.14
CA PRO A 691 21.25 15.04 -12.00
C PRO A 691 20.68 13.75 -11.42
N GLU A 692 20.02 12.97 -12.28
CA GLU A 692 19.54 11.63 -11.94
C GLU A 692 20.72 10.68 -11.81
N GLY A 693 20.60 9.71 -10.89
CA GLY A 693 21.54 8.60 -10.82
C GLY A 693 21.29 7.58 -11.94
N LYS A 694 22.23 6.64 -12.10
CA LYS A 694 22.13 5.51 -13.02
C LYS A 694 21.94 4.20 -12.25
N ILE A 695 21.30 3.24 -12.90
CA ILE A 695 21.33 1.84 -12.45
C ILE A 695 22.79 1.39 -12.47
N ASP A 696 23.29 0.88 -11.35
CA ASP A 696 24.72 0.65 -11.14
C ASP A 696 24.95 -0.75 -10.54
N PRO A 697 24.91 -1.82 -11.36
CA PRO A 697 25.12 -3.18 -10.90
C PRO A 697 26.57 -3.41 -10.50
N TYR A 698 26.76 -4.07 -9.36
CA TYR A 698 28.10 -4.36 -8.86
C TYR A 698 28.74 -5.56 -9.56
N THR A 699 29.99 -5.41 -9.99
CA THR A 699 30.81 -6.51 -10.47
C THR A 699 31.83 -6.87 -9.38
N PRO A 700 31.82 -8.10 -8.85
CA PRO A 700 32.80 -8.53 -7.85
C PRO A 700 34.24 -8.32 -8.32
N ALA A 701 35.10 -7.84 -7.43
CA ALA A 701 36.53 -7.72 -7.71
C ALA A 701 37.18 -9.11 -7.83
N ALA A 702 38.40 -9.16 -8.42
CA ALA A 702 39.09 -10.43 -8.66
C ALA A 702 39.40 -11.22 -7.36
N ASP A 703 39.57 -10.51 -6.24
CA ASP A 703 39.80 -11.06 -4.91
C ASP A 703 38.52 -11.28 -4.10
N GLU A 704 37.34 -11.19 -4.73
CA GLU A 704 36.05 -11.36 -4.07
C GLU A 704 35.29 -12.59 -4.56
N ASP A 705 34.55 -13.18 -3.62
CA ASP A 705 33.62 -14.27 -3.86
C ASP A 705 32.34 -14.02 -3.06
N LEU A 706 31.41 -13.30 -3.68
CA LEU A 706 30.17 -12.86 -3.04
C LEU A 706 29.15 -13.99 -2.85
N SER A 707 29.39 -15.20 -3.36
CA SER A 707 28.49 -16.33 -3.16
C SER A 707 28.53 -16.87 -1.72
N VAL A 708 29.56 -16.50 -0.96
CA VAL A 708 29.67 -16.85 0.45
C VAL A 708 28.99 -15.78 1.29
N VAL A 709 27.98 -16.19 2.06
CA VAL A 709 27.17 -15.30 2.90
C VAL A 709 27.21 -15.78 4.34
N ILE A 710 27.44 -14.86 5.26
CA ILE A 710 27.53 -15.15 6.69
C ILE A 710 26.31 -14.56 7.39
N ARG A 711 25.65 -15.38 8.20
CA ARG A 711 24.58 -14.98 9.11
C ARG A 711 24.99 -15.35 10.54
N ALA A 712 24.54 -14.57 11.52
CA ALA A 712 24.70 -14.91 12.93
C ALA A 712 23.34 -15.00 13.63
N ASN A 713 23.21 -15.96 14.54
CA ASN A 713 22.12 -16.03 15.49
C ASN A 713 22.65 -15.69 16.89
N LEU A 714 22.22 -14.55 17.44
CA LEU A 714 22.64 -14.10 18.75
C LEU A 714 21.81 -14.80 19.83
N ASN A 715 22.45 -15.19 20.95
CA ASN A 715 21.72 -15.76 22.07
C ASN A 715 20.91 -14.67 22.81
N ASN A 716 19.60 -14.85 22.88
CA ASN A 716 18.67 -13.86 23.46
C ASN A 716 18.83 -13.65 24.99
N ASP A 717 19.54 -14.54 25.71
CA ASP A 717 19.86 -14.32 27.14
C ASP A 717 21.11 -13.45 27.34
N ASP A 718 21.88 -13.24 26.27
CA ASP A 718 23.15 -12.52 26.29
C ASP A 718 23.04 -11.19 25.53
N PHE A 719 22.22 -11.16 24.47
CA PHE A 719 22.02 -10.01 23.60
C PHE A 719 20.55 -9.60 23.48
N ASP A 720 20.29 -8.30 23.39
CA ASP A 720 19.02 -7.73 22.95
C ASP A 720 19.18 -6.79 21.76
N LEU A 721 18.23 -6.82 20.83
CA LEU A 721 18.19 -5.89 19.71
C LEU A 721 17.84 -4.48 20.19
N ALA A 722 18.58 -3.49 19.69
CA ALA A 722 18.42 -2.10 20.06
C ALA A 722 18.51 -1.18 18.84
N ASN A 723 18.29 0.12 19.09
CA ASN A 723 18.48 1.20 18.11
C ASN A 723 17.75 0.91 16.78
N GLN A 724 16.45 0.63 16.86
CA GLN A 724 15.62 0.27 15.69
C GLN A 724 16.13 -0.96 14.94
N LYS A 725 16.55 -2.01 15.67
CA LYS A 725 17.04 -3.28 15.11
C LYS A 725 18.38 -3.13 14.36
N ALA A 726 19.17 -2.10 14.69
CA ALA A 726 20.44 -1.78 14.05
C ALA A 726 21.68 -2.07 14.91
N SER A 727 21.51 -2.49 16.16
CA SER A 727 22.61 -2.89 17.05
C SER A 727 22.17 -3.96 18.04
N ALA A 728 23.13 -4.63 18.65
CA ALA A 728 22.92 -5.56 19.76
C ALA A 728 23.51 -4.97 21.05
N ASN A 729 22.74 -4.93 22.13
CA ASN A 729 23.28 -4.67 23.46
C ASN A 729 23.80 -5.98 24.05
N LEU A 730 24.91 -5.91 24.77
CA LEU A 730 25.51 -7.02 25.50
C LEU A 730 25.59 -6.70 26.99
N ASP A 731 24.86 -7.45 27.80
CA ASP A 731 24.79 -7.28 29.27
C ASP A 731 25.80 -8.14 30.04
N LYS A 732 26.63 -8.87 29.31
CA LYS A 732 27.69 -9.72 29.85
C LYS A 732 29.04 -9.21 29.34
N LEU A 733 30.14 -9.79 29.83
CA LEU A 733 31.46 -9.48 29.28
C LEU A 733 31.71 -10.17 27.93
N GLN A 734 30.95 -11.22 27.66
CA GLN A 734 31.00 -12.04 26.46
C GLN A 734 29.61 -12.58 26.18
N GLY A 735 29.27 -12.84 24.92
CA GLY A 735 27.95 -13.31 24.52
C GLY A 735 28.01 -14.49 23.56
N ARG A 736 27.10 -15.45 23.74
CA ARG A 736 26.98 -16.66 22.91
C ARG A 736 26.28 -16.33 21.59
N LEU A 737 26.75 -16.94 20.51
CA LEU A 737 26.12 -16.86 19.20
C LEU A 737 26.48 -18.08 18.35
N SER A 738 25.68 -18.34 17.32
CA SER A 738 26.04 -19.27 16.27
C SER A 738 26.27 -18.54 14.95
N LEU A 739 27.35 -18.90 14.25
CA LEU A 739 27.64 -18.44 12.90
C LEU A 739 27.18 -19.48 11.89
N GLU A 740 26.45 -19.04 10.88
CA GLU A 740 26.10 -19.83 9.70
C GLU A 740 26.83 -19.27 8.50
N ILE A 741 27.76 -20.03 7.94
CA ILE A 741 28.53 -19.67 6.75
C ILE A 741 27.97 -20.47 5.59
N TRP A 742 27.30 -19.79 4.66
CA TRP A 742 26.63 -20.38 3.51
C TRP A 742 27.50 -20.24 2.27
N ASN A 743 27.50 -21.27 1.42
CA ASN A 743 28.03 -21.23 0.08
C ASN A 743 26.87 -21.41 -0.91
N LEU A 744 26.51 -20.34 -1.61
CA LEU A 744 25.40 -20.30 -2.58
C LEU A 744 25.90 -20.49 -4.03
N ASP A 745 26.96 -21.27 -4.19
CA ASP A 745 27.59 -21.63 -5.46
C ASP A 745 27.59 -23.16 -5.62
N ASP A 746 27.72 -23.61 -6.87
CA ASP A 746 27.65 -25.02 -7.24
C ASP A 746 28.96 -25.79 -7.01
N GLN A 747 30.03 -25.08 -6.66
CA GLN A 747 31.32 -25.66 -6.30
C GLN A 747 31.54 -25.63 -4.78
N PRO A 748 32.08 -26.72 -4.19
CA PRO A 748 32.51 -26.69 -2.80
C PRO A 748 33.69 -25.74 -2.60
N LYS A 749 33.80 -25.15 -1.41
CA LYS A 749 34.84 -24.18 -1.06
C LYS A 749 35.51 -24.54 0.25
N THR A 750 36.77 -24.17 0.39
CA THR A 750 37.47 -24.17 1.68
C THR A 750 37.64 -22.74 2.12
N ALA A 751 37.25 -22.42 3.36
CA ALA A 751 37.30 -21.07 3.86
C ALA A 751 37.97 -20.96 5.23
N THR A 752 38.52 -19.77 5.52
CA THR A 752 38.93 -19.35 6.85
C THR A 752 38.15 -18.10 7.25
N LEU A 753 38.04 -17.80 8.55
CA LEU A 753 37.29 -16.65 9.05
C LEU A 753 38.23 -15.57 9.58
N GLN A 754 38.04 -14.35 9.09
CA GLN A 754 38.70 -13.14 9.58
C GLN A 754 37.73 -12.39 10.48
N ILE A 755 38.16 -12.11 11.71
CA ILE A 755 37.35 -11.49 12.76
C ILE A 755 37.98 -10.16 13.15
N SER A 756 37.16 -9.12 13.34
CA SER A 756 37.61 -7.85 13.94
C SER A 756 36.57 -7.27 14.91
N GLY A 757 37.03 -6.37 15.79
CA GLY A 757 36.24 -5.76 16.87
C GLY A 757 36.07 -6.65 18.11
N GLY A 758 36.79 -7.76 18.17
CA GLY A 758 36.81 -8.69 19.29
C GLY A 758 37.34 -10.06 18.88
N THR A 759 37.08 -11.06 19.72
CA THR A 759 37.48 -12.45 19.48
C THR A 759 36.27 -13.39 19.53
N LEU A 760 36.32 -14.44 18.72
CA LEU A 760 35.36 -15.54 18.72
C LEU A 760 36.07 -16.82 19.16
N SER A 761 35.53 -17.50 20.16
CA SER A 761 36.06 -18.78 20.63
C SER A 761 35.63 -19.96 19.76
N ASN A 762 36.33 -21.08 19.84
CA ASN A 762 35.98 -22.35 19.18
C ASN A 762 35.88 -22.28 17.64
N LEU A 763 36.58 -21.35 17.01
CA LEU A 763 36.66 -21.30 15.55
C LEU A 763 37.64 -22.37 15.04
N PRO A 764 37.26 -23.20 14.05
CA PRO A 764 38.19 -24.09 13.38
C PRO A 764 39.18 -23.28 12.52
N GLU A 765 40.39 -23.81 12.32
CA GLU A 765 41.42 -23.19 11.47
C GLU A 765 40.94 -23.04 10.02
N SER A 766 40.15 -24.01 9.54
CA SER A 766 39.56 -24.03 8.21
C SER A 766 38.20 -24.73 8.25
N ILE A 767 37.28 -24.28 7.39
CA ILE A 767 35.95 -24.89 7.17
C ILE A 767 35.82 -25.39 5.75
N ILE A 768 35.09 -26.49 5.59
CA ILE A 768 34.65 -27.00 4.28
C ILE A 768 33.20 -26.56 4.10
N LEU A 769 32.95 -25.83 3.02
CA LEU A 769 31.62 -25.40 2.62
C LEU A 769 31.18 -26.26 1.42
N PRO A 770 30.18 -27.14 1.58
CA PRO A 770 29.62 -27.88 0.46
C PRO A 770 29.05 -26.93 -0.61
N ALA A 771 28.94 -27.39 -1.85
CA ALA A 771 28.14 -26.72 -2.88
C ALA A 771 26.70 -26.58 -2.40
N PHE A 772 26.10 -25.39 -2.56
CA PHE A 772 24.76 -25.07 -2.03
C PHE A 772 24.54 -25.56 -0.59
N GLY A 773 25.53 -25.34 0.27
CA GLY A 773 25.54 -25.85 1.64
C GLY A 773 25.95 -24.80 2.65
N LYS A 774 26.01 -25.20 3.93
CA LYS A 774 26.51 -24.34 5.00
C LYS A 774 27.32 -25.10 6.03
N GLN A 775 28.10 -24.35 6.80
CA GLN A 775 28.67 -24.78 8.07
C GLN A 775 28.12 -23.92 9.21
N SER A 776 27.70 -24.56 10.30
CA SER A 776 27.27 -23.88 11.53
C SER A 776 28.34 -24.05 12.61
N ILE A 777 28.64 -22.97 13.34
CA ILE A 777 29.68 -22.93 14.38
C ILE A 777 29.12 -22.20 15.60
N GLU A 778 29.03 -22.91 16.72
CA GLU A 778 28.72 -22.31 18.03
C GLU A 778 29.95 -21.61 18.58
N SER A 779 29.80 -20.36 19.01
CA SER A 779 30.90 -19.53 19.47
C SER A 779 30.48 -18.60 20.61
N VAL A 780 31.47 -17.97 21.22
CA VAL A 780 31.30 -16.90 22.20
C VAL A 780 32.11 -15.72 21.72
N PHE A 781 31.45 -14.58 21.54
CA PHE A 781 32.06 -13.31 21.20
C PHE A 781 32.48 -12.55 22.44
N THR A 782 33.75 -12.18 22.49
CA THR A 782 34.30 -11.25 23.48
C THR A 782 34.70 -9.98 22.74
N PRO A 783 33.94 -8.88 22.88
CA PRO A 783 34.25 -7.62 22.21
C PRO A 783 35.57 -7.05 22.71
N GLU A 784 36.31 -6.40 21.81
CA GLU A 784 37.48 -5.60 22.17
C GLU A 784 37.01 -4.26 22.73
N LEU A 785 37.50 -3.86 23.92
CA LEU A 785 37.17 -2.55 24.47
C LEU A 785 37.89 -1.46 23.66
N PRO A 786 37.17 -0.55 22.99
CA PRO A 786 37.80 0.50 22.20
C PRO A 786 38.48 1.53 23.10
N ALA A 787 39.39 2.33 22.53
CA ALA A 787 40.06 3.41 23.25
C ALA A 787 39.09 4.50 23.76
N LYS A 788 37.91 4.62 23.15
CA LYS A 788 36.83 5.54 23.55
C LYS A 788 35.47 4.88 23.31
N GLY A 789 34.55 5.05 24.26
CA GLY A 789 33.19 4.50 24.19
C GLY A 789 33.12 3.01 24.55
N TYR A 790 31.95 2.42 24.34
CA TYR A 790 31.66 1.02 24.70
C TYR A 790 31.04 0.22 23.54
N GLU A 791 31.21 0.68 22.31
CA GLU A 791 30.73 0.00 21.12
C GLU A 791 31.89 -0.67 20.37
N ALA A 792 31.76 -1.97 20.09
CA ALA A 792 32.71 -2.72 19.28
C ALA A 792 31.93 -3.59 18.29
N PRO A 793 32.12 -3.43 16.97
CA PRO A 793 31.37 -4.21 16.01
C PRO A 793 31.94 -5.63 15.91
N LEU A 794 31.09 -6.65 15.99
CA LEU A 794 31.44 -7.99 15.51
C LEU A 794 31.44 -7.94 13.98
N ILE A 795 32.63 -8.04 13.39
CA ILE A 795 32.80 -8.14 11.94
C ILE A 795 33.37 -9.51 11.63
N VAL A 796 32.70 -10.24 10.75
CA VAL A 796 33.13 -11.55 10.25
C VAL A 796 33.18 -11.51 8.74
N GLN A 797 34.31 -11.94 8.17
CA GLN A 797 34.49 -12.13 6.74
C GLN A 797 35.13 -13.49 6.47
N ALA A 798 34.63 -14.24 5.50
CA ALA A 798 35.23 -15.49 5.07
C ALA A 798 36.24 -15.24 3.95
N VAL A 799 37.35 -15.97 3.96
CA VAL A 799 38.27 -16.07 2.83
C VAL A 799 38.12 -17.46 2.23
N ALA A 800 37.25 -17.59 1.22
CA ALA A 800 36.94 -18.85 0.55
C ALA A 800 37.80 -19.00 -0.70
N ASN A 801 38.57 -20.09 -0.79
CA ASN A 801 39.50 -20.36 -1.90
C ASN A 801 40.42 -19.16 -2.24
N GLY A 802 40.84 -18.40 -1.21
CA GLY A 802 41.68 -17.20 -1.36
C GLY A 802 40.94 -15.91 -1.70
N LYS A 803 39.61 -15.93 -1.80
CA LYS A 803 38.77 -14.76 -2.11
C LYS A 803 37.86 -14.36 -0.95
N LYS A 804 37.65 -13.06 -0.78
CA LYS A 804 36.88 -12.50 0.33
C LYS A 804 35.37 -12.55 0.07
N SER A 805 34.61 -13.00 1.05
CA SER A 805 33.15 -12.92 1.05
C SER A 805 32.65 -11.49 1.30
N SER A 806 31.34 -11.29 1.20
CA SER A 806 30.71 -10.13 1.86
C SER A 806 30.86 -10.22 3.39
N ARG A 807 30.84 -9.07 4.07
CA ARG A 807 30.96 -8.96 5.53
C ARG A 807 29.63 -9.21 6.22
N LEU A 808 29.70 -9.88 7.37
CA LEU A 808 28.73 -9.70 8.46
C LEU A 808 29.24 -8.57 9.36
N HIS A 809 28.37 -7.62 9.70
CA HIS A 809 28.68 -6.50 10.58
C HIS A 809 27.56 -6.28 11.60
N ILE A 810 27.86 -6.50 12.88
CA ILE A 810 26.94 -6.33 14.00
C ILE A 810 27.56 -5.34 15.00
N PRO A 811 27.07 -4.09 15.10
CA PRO A 811 27.42 -3.20 16.20
C PRO A 811 27.00 -3.82 17.52
N VAL A 812 27.98 -4.05 18.42
CA VAL A 812 27.72 -4.55 19.76
C VAL A 812 28.04 -3.46 20.77
N LEU A 813 27.02 -3.01 21.50
CA LEU A 813 27.17 -2.09 22.62
C LEU A 813 27.39 -2.91 23.89
N MET A 814 28.56 -2.77 24.51
CA MET A 814 28.90 -3.38 25.80
C MET A 814 28.15 -2.69 26.95
N ARG A 815 26.82 -2.83 26.97
CA ARG A 815 25.90 -2.09 27.84
C ARG A 815 26.25 -2.26 29.32
N ARG A 816 26.61 -3.46 29.75
CA ARG A 816 27.07 -3.68 31.13
C ARG A 816 28.28 -2.82 31.50
N LEU A 817 29.33 -2.88 30.69
CA LEU A 817 30.57 -2.12 30.94
C LEU A 817 30.30 -0.62 30.88
N PHE A 818 29.48 -0.17 29.93
CA PHE A 818 29.05 1.22 29.86
C PHE A 818 28.36 1.67 31.15
N VAL A 819 27.34 0.94 31.61
CA VAL A 819 26.57 1.31 32.81
C VAL A 819 27.45 1.31 34.06
N GLU A 820 28.34 0.33 34.23
CA GLU A 820 29.28 0.25 35.35
C GLU A 820 30.28 1.43 35.39
N ASN A 821 30.57 2.03 34.23
CA ASN A 821 31.62 3.03 34.08
C ASN A 821 31.15 4.41 33.61
N CYS A 822 29.86 4.61 33.35
CA CYS A 822 29.34 5.89 32.86
C CYS A 822 29.39 7.01 33.91
N LEU A 823 29.35 8.25 33.42
CA LEU A 823 28.94 9.41 34.20
C LEU A 823 27.42 9.53 34.14
N ALA A 824 26.74 9.37 35.28
CA ALA A 824 25.30 9.54 35.39
C ALA A 824 24.94 10.96 35.83
N ILE A 825 24.31 11.72 34.95
CA ILE A 825 23.82 13.08 35.20
C ILE A 825 22.31 13.01 35.50
N PRO A 826 21.88 13.23 36.76
CA PRO A 826 20.46 13.20 37.09
C PRO A 826 19.73 14.42 36.51
N LEU A 827 18.55 14.19 35.93
CA LEU A 827 17.60 15.25 35.59
C LEU A 827 16.77 15.57 36.83
N GLN A 828 16.45 16.84 37.04
CA GLN A 828 15.57 17.27 38.13
C GLN A 828 14.10 17.05 37.76
N ALA A 829 13.74 15.81 37.43
CA ALA A 829 12.44 15.39 36.89
C ALA A 829 11.46 14.87 37.96
N ASP A 830 11.82 14.99 39.23
CA ASP A 830 11.09 14.50 40.41
C ASP A 830 10.01 15.46 40.93
N LYS A 831 9.88 16.66 40.34
CA LYS A 831 8.93 17.67 40.79
C LYS A 831 7.76 17.86 39.81
N PRO A 832 6.50 17.85 40.28
CA PRO A 832 5.33 18.09 39.43
C PRO A 832 5.43 19.36 38.58
N GLU A 833 5.92 20.47 39.15
CA GLU A 833 6.06 21.75 38.47
C GLU A 833 7.13 21.77 37.37
N SER A 834 7.97 20.74 37.27
CA SER A 834 8.97 20.63 36.20
C SER A 834 8.41 20.05 34.90
N TRP A 835 7.17 19.57 34.90
CA TRP A 835 6.53 18.94 33.76
C TRP A 835 5.36 19.77 33.23
N ARG A 836 5.37 20.08 31.93
CA ARG A 836 4.24 20.74 31.26
C ARG A 836 3.25 19.68 30.76
N LYS A 837 1.96 20.00 30.84
CA LYS A 837 0.88 19.16 30.27
C LYS A 837 1.08 19.06 28.76
N ASN A 838 1.05 17.85 28.22
CA ASN A 838 0.99 17.58 26.79
C ASN A 838 0.35 16.20 26.59
N THR A 839 -0.97 16.20 26.39
CA THR A 839 -1.80 14.99 26.39
C THR A 839 -3.15 15.25 25.74
N SER A 840 -3.76 14.18 25.21
CA SER A 840 -5.16 14.18 24.75
C SER A 840 -6.19 13.91 25.87
N ALA A 841 -5.73 13.68 27.11
CA ALA A 841 -6.63 13.33 28.22
C ALA A 841 -7.50 14.50 28.68
N ASP A 842 -8.78 14.21 28.94
CA ASP A 842 -9.75 15.17 29.49
C ASP A 842 -9.38 15.55 30.93
N HIS A 843 -8.96 14.55 31.70
CA HIS A 843 -8.42 14.74 33.05
C HIS A 843 -6.92 14.43 33.06
N TYR A 844 -6.15 15.34 33.65
CA TYR A 844 -4.71 15.23 33.80
C TYR A 844 -4.32 15.78 35.17
N ASN A 845 -3.63 14.97 35.96
CA ASN A 845 -3.05 15.37 37.23
C ASN A 845 -1.62 14.82 37.34
N VAL A 846 -0.72 15.63 37.88
CA VAL A 846 0.67 15.23 38.14
C VAL A 846 1.01 15.52 39.60
N THR A 847 1.43 14.50 40.34
CA THR A 847 1.70 14.60 41.77
C THR A 847 2.96 13.85 42.14
N TRP A 848 3.55 14.21 43.28
CA TRP A 848 4.57 13.39 43.92
C TRP A 848 3.87 12.31 44.75
N ASP A 849 4.19 11.05 44.47
CA ASP A 849 3.67 9.89 45.20
C ASP A 849 4.69 9.48 46.28
N GLU A 850 4.40 9.84 47.52
CA GLU A 850 5.29 9.56 48.65
C GLU A 850 5.47 8.06 48.92
N GLN A 851 4.50 7.21 48.58
CA GLN A 851 4.64 5.77 48.79
C GLN A 851 5.60 5.15 47.78
N GLU A 852 5.52 5.60 46.53
CA GLU A 852 6.34 5.10 45.43
C GLU A 852 7.69 5.82 45.30
N GLN A 853 7.84 6.96 45.98
CA GLN A 853 8.95 7.90 45.85
C GLN A 853 9.20 8.24 44.38
N ALA A 854 8.12 8.61 43.68
CA ALA A 854 8.10 8.81 42.25
C ALA A 854 7.11 9.88 41.84
N LEU A 855 7.32 10.46 40.66
CA LEU A 855 6.34 11.33 40.04
C LEU A 855 5.23 10.47 39.41
N ARG A 856 3.97 10.79 39.69
CA ARG A 856 2.78 10.08 39.21
C ARG A 856 1.96 10.98 38.30
N PHE A 857 1.60 10.46 37.13
CA PHE A 857 0.64 11.06 36.22
C PHE A 857 -0.64 10.23 36.23
N ASP A 858 -1.76 10.86 36.59
CA ASP A 858 -3.09 10.28 36.50
C ASP A 858 -3.83 10.90 35.31
N LEU A 859 -4.27 10.06 34.38
CA LEU A 859 -4.96 10.48 33.17
C LEU A 859 -6.26 9.71 32.97
N GLU A 860 -7.29 10.41 32.49
CA GLU A 860 -8.57 9.83 32.12
C GLU A 860 -9.12 10.47 30.84
N TRP A 861 -9.64 9.63 29.96
CA TRP A 861 -10.41 10.01 28.78
C TRP A 861 -11.88 9.68 29.01
N THR A 862 -12.76 10.52 28.52
CA THR A 862 -14.22 10.36 28.64
C THR A 862 -14.85 9.83 27.35
N ASN A 863 -14.20 10.07 26.20
CA ASN A 863 -14.64 9.60 24.89
C ASN A 863 -13.78 8.41 24.40
N PRO A 864 -14.36 7.22 24.19
CA PRO A 864 -13.62 6.04 23.73
C PRO A 864 -13.07 6.16 22.30
N GLU A 865 -13.57 7.09 21.49
CA GLU A 865 -13.11 7.32 20.11
C GLU A 865 -11.87 8.24 20.04
N THR A 866 -11.50 8.89 21.14
CA THR A 866 -10.31 9.75 21.18
C THR A 866 -9.04 8.93 20.93
N ASP A 867 -8.11 9.45 20.12
CA ASP A 867 -6.78 8.86 20.04
C ASP A 867 -6.01 9.19 21.33
N ARG A 868 -5.81 8.17 22.17
CA ARG A 868 -5.30 8.32 23.54
C ARG A 868 -3.78 8.33 23.54
N TRP A 869 -3.22 9.43 24.01
CA TRP A 869 -1.78 9.65 24.14
C TRP A 869 -1.47 10.67 25.22
N PHE A 870 -0.33 10.50 25.88
CA PHE A 870 0.26 11.48 26.79
C PHE A 870 1.77 11.46 26.67
N TYR A 871 2.37 12.65 26.54
CA TYR A 871 3.82 12.84 26.39
C TYR A 871 4.22 14.13 27.11
N PRO A 872 4.12 14.18 28.46
CA PRO A 872 4.39 15.37 29.25
C PRO A 872 5.80 15.89 28.97
N GLU A 873 5.98 17.21 29.05
CA GLU A 873 7.22 17.85 28.62
C GLU A 873 8.11 18.21 29.81
N TYR A 874 9.33 17.69 29.82
CA TYR A 874 10.39 18.11 30.72
C TYR A 874 11.36 19.03 29.99
N VAL A 875 11.46 20.30 30.43
CA VAL A 875 12.35 21.29 29.81
C VAL A 875 13.72 21.21 30.49
N LEU A 876 14.76 20.99 29.69
CA LEU A 876 16.12 20.77 30.19
C LEU A 876 16.72 22.03 30.81
N LYS A 877 17.37 21.86 31.96
CA LYS A 877 18.17 22.88 32.65
C LYS A 877 19.56 22.95 32.03
N LEU A 878 19.64 23.62 30.89
CA LEU A 878 20.89 23.77 30.14
C LEU A 878 21.84 24.79 30.80
N PRO A 879 23.17 24.57 30.73
CA PRO A 879 23.85 23.47 30.03
C PRO A 879 24.00 22.17 30.85
N ALA A 880 23.61 22.16 32.12
CA ALA A 880 23.86 21.02 33.03
C ALA A 880 23.22 19.70 32.57
N GLU A 881 22.00 19.77 32.03
CA GLU A 881 21.26 18.62 31.51
C GLU A 881 21.41 18.47 29.98
N SER A 882 22.53 18.94 29.41
CA SER A 882 22.79 18.84 27.97
C SER A 882 22.91 17.39 27.50
N PHE A 883 22.28 17.08 26.37
CA PHE A 883 22.44 15.80 25.66
C PHE A 883 23.76 15.68 24.88
N ASP A 884 24.57 16.74 24.87
CA ASP A 884 25.92 16.69 24.29
C ASP A 884 26.76 15.56 24.92
N GLY A 885 27.26 14.65 24.09
CA GLY A 885 28.00 13.47 24.54
C GLY A 885 27.20 12.44 25.35
N ALA A 886 25.86 12.52 25.38
CA ALA A 886 25.03 11.51 26.00
C ALA A 886 24.90 10.26 25.12
N GLU A 887 25.08 9.09 25.72
CA GLU A 887 24.96 7.79 25.04
C GLU A 887 23.67 7.06 25.39
N MET A 888 23.15 7.24 26.61
CA MET A 888 21.86 6.67 27.01
C MET A 888 21.02 7.62 27.86
N LEU A 889 19.71 7.47 27.79
CA LEU A 889 18.77 7.99 28.78
C LEU A 889 18.26 6.82 29.63
N SER A 890 18.42 6.91 30.95
CA SER A 890 17.91 5.95 31.93
C SER A 890 16.75 6.52 32.70
N PHE A 891 15.72 5.72 32.97
CA PHE A 891 14.66 6.07 33.93
C PHE A 891 13.96 4.81 34.45
N ASP A 892 13.44 4.87 35.67
CA ASP A 892 12.57 3.82 36.21
C ASP A 892 11.13 4.17 35.89
N VAL A 893 10.33 3.17 35.52
CA VAL A 893 8.92 3.36 35.14
C VAL A 893 8.04 2.19 35.59
N LYS A 894 6.77 2.49 35.88
CA LYS A 894 5.68 1.52 35.96
C LYS A 894 4.35 2.17 35.60
N SER A 895 3.31 1.38 35.31
CA SER A 895 1.96 1.91 35.08
C SER A 895 0.86 0.96 35.53
N VAL A 896 -0.34 1.50 35.71
CA VAL A 896 -1.57 0.73 35.91
C VAL A 896 -2.67 1.35 35.07
N GLN A 897 -3.41 0.52 34.35
CA GLN A 897 -4.56 0.92 33.53
C GLN A 897 -5.83 0.25 34.02
N ASP A 898 -6.98 0.78 33.63
CA ASP A 898 -8.30 0.15 33.77
C ASP A 898 -8.53 -0.98 32.74
N LYS A 899 -7.50 -1.80 32.49
CA LYS A 899 -7.52 -2.95 31.58
C LYS A 899 -6.63 -4.05 32.13
N VAL A 900 -7.01 -5.31 31.91
CA VAL A 900 -6.34 -6.50 32.49
C VAL A 900 -4.86 -6.61 32.09
N GLU A 901 -4.50 -6.25 30.87
CA GLU A 901 -3.16 -6.50 30.30
C GLU A 901 -2.19 -5.29 30.39
N ASN A 902 -2.64 -4.14 30.92
CA ASN A 902 -1.83 -2.90 30.98
C ASN A 902 -1.15 -2.55 29.63
N ASP A 903 -1.92 -2.58 28.55
CA ASP A 903 -1.42 -2.48 27.18
C ASP A 903 -1.24 -1.05 26.64
N PHE A 904 -0.33 -0.91 25.69
CA PHE A 904 -0.06 0.34 24.98
C PHE A 904 0.04 0.11 23.48
N ARG A 905 -0.40 1.09 22.68
CA ARG A 905 -0.15 1.11 21.22
C ARG A 905 1.30 1.50 20.91
N PHE A 906 1.80 2.53 21.60
CA PHE A 906 3.15 3.07 21.41
C PHE A 906 3.69 3.60 22.73
N ASN A 907 5.01 3.59 22.88
CA ASN A 907 5.72 4.20 23.99
C ASN A 907 6.98 4.87 23.43
N PHE A 908 7.17 6.16 23.70
CA PHE A 908 8.29 6.91 23.13
C PHE A 908 8.95 7.82 24.16
N VAL A 909 10.26 7.95 24.01
CA VAL A 909 11.01 9.14 24.41
C VAL A 909 11.11 10.06 23.20
N MET A 910 10.62 11.28 23.29
CA MET A 910 10.74 12.30 22.24
C MET A 910 11.73 13.37 22.69
N LEU A 911 12.81 13.53 21.93
CA LEU A 911 13.87 14.51 22.19
C LEU A 911 13.66 15.72 21.27
N VAL A 912 13.04 16.78 21.78
CA VAL A 912 12.66 17.96 21.00
C VAL A 912 13.82 18.95 20.97
N GLN A 913 14.19 19.40 19.77
CA GLN A 913 15.34 20.28 19.52
C GLN A 913 15.04 21.77 19.71
N GLU A 914 13.79 22.11 19.95
CA GLU A 914 13.27 23.47 20.12
C GLU A 914 12.51 23.58 21.43
N ASN A 915 12.53 24.75 22.07
CA ASN A 915 11.73 25.01 23.27
C ASN A 915 10.39 25.67 22.88
N VAL A 916 9.58 24.94 22.12
CA VAL A 916 8.22 25.34 21.76
C VAL A 916 7.25 24.35 22.39
N HIS A 917 6.32 24.85 23.19
CA HIS A 917 5.35 24.00 23.89
C HIS A 917 4.50 23.20 22.89
N GLU A 918 4.32 21.90 23.13
CA GLU A 918 3.54 20.92 22.32
C GLU A 918 4.06 20.68 20.90
N HIS A 919 4.97 21.50 20.40
CA HIS A 919 5.50 21.47 19.04
C HIS A 919 7.01 21.23 19.02
N GLY A 920 7.64 21.45 17.86
CA GLY A 920 9.07 21.36 17.66
C GLY A 920 9.53 20.04 17.04
N ARG A 921 10.63 20.11 16.29
CA ARG A 921 11.25 18.93 15.69
C ARG A 921 11.77 18.00 16.78
N SER A 922 11.40 16.72 16.72
CA SER A 922 11.84 15.71 17.68
C SER A 922 12.49 14.49 17.04
N VAL A 923 13.38 13.86 17.80
CA VAL A 923 13.82 12.47 17.55
C VAL A 923 13.03 11.56 18.49
N ASN A 924 12.30 10.60 17.93
CA ASN A 924 11.44 9.69 18.68
C ASN A 924 12.14 8.33 18.84
N LEU A 925 12.27 7.86 20.08
CA LEU A 925 12.94 6.62 20.45
C LEU A 925 11.93 5.72 21.19
N ALA A 926 11.61 4.56 20.61
CA ALA A 926 10.68 3.62 21.21
C ALA A 926 11.28 2.95 22.46
N TYR A 927 10.45 2.61 23.44
CA TYR A 927 10.86 1.80 24.59
C TYR A 927 9.81 0.73 24.94
N PRO A 928 10.18 -0.37 25.63
CA PRO A 928 9.23 -1.41 26.02
C PRO A 928 8.11 -0.87 26.94
N ALA A 929 6.88 -1.31 26.69
CA ALA A 929 5.71 -0.94 27.48
C ALA A 929 5.95 -1.17 28.99
N PRO A 930 5.66 -0.20 29.87
CA PRO A 930 5.85 -0.37 31.30
C PRO A 930 4.88 -1.40 31.88
N LEU A 931 5.35 -2.23 32.80
CA LEU A 931 4.51 -3.15 33.57
C LEU A 931 3.98 -2.49 34.85
N SER A 932 3.19 -3.23 35.64
CA SER A 932 2.74 -2.81 36.97
C SER A 932 3.83 -2.83 38.04
N GLN A 933 4.94 -3.50 37.74
CA GLN A 933 6.14 -3.53 38.57
C GLN A 933 7.16 -2.51 38.09
N TRP A 934 8.01 -2.03 39.01
CA TRP A 934 9.10 -1.13 38.65
C TRP A 934 10.11 -1.81 37.73
N GLU A 935 10.40 -1.15 36.61
CA GLU A 935 11.43 -1.56 35.67
C GLU A 935 12.32 -0.37 35.31
N ASN A 936 13.60 -0.63 35.09
CA ASN A 936 14.51 0.36 34.54
C ASN A 936 14.48 0.29 33.00
N ARG A 937 14.45 1.46 32.35
CA ARG A 937 14.54 1.61 30.90
C ARG A 937 15.85 2.31 30.56
N LEU A 938 16.67 1.66 29.73
CA LEU A 938 17.91 2.19 29.16
C LEU A 938 17.72 2.45 27.67
N ILE A 939 17.58 3.71 27.29
CA ILE A 939 17.32 4.11 25.91
C ILE A 939 18.62 4.52 25.26
N ALA A 940 19.09 3.73 24.29
CA ALA A 940 20.26 4.07 23.49
C ALA A 940 20.03 5.35 22.67
N LEU A 941 20.96 6.30 22.79
CA LEU A 941 20.98 7.56 22.06
C LEU A 941 21.95 7.51 20.86
N ASN A 942 22.58 6.35 20.59
CA ASN A 942 23.68 6.05 19.63
C ASN A 942 23.41 6.39 18.16
N ASN A 943 22.28 7.00 17.90
CA ASN A 943 22.01 7.79 16.72
C ASN A 943 22.77 9.14 16.74
N ASN A 944 23.54 9.47 17.79
CA ASN A 944 24.32 10.71 17.92
C ASN A 944 25.66 10.74 17.17
N LYS A 945 25.83 10.00 16.07
CA LYS A 945 26.91 10.31 15.12
C LYS A 945 26.70 11.76 14.67
N ASP A 946 27.74 12.59 14.78
CA ASP A 946 27.75 14.05 14.56
C ASP A 946 27.06 14.92 15.62
N ASN A 947 26.79 14.40 16.82
CA ASN A 947 26.24 15.18 17.93
C ASN A 947 24.84 15.80 17.66
N ARG A 948 24.05 15.17 16.77
CA ARG A 948 22.70 15.60 16.36
C ARG A 948 21.67 15.77 17.49
N LEU A 949 21.91 15.19 18.67
CA LEU A 949 21.05 15.30 19.85
C LEU A 949 21.47 16.42 20.80
N ALA A 950 22.65 17.02 20.62
CA ALA A 950 23.08 18.18 21.41
C ALA A 950 22.10 19.37 21.38
N PRO A 951 21.35 19.64 20.29
CA PRO A 951 20.33 20.69 20.28
C PRO A 951 19.11 20.43 21.18
N THR A 952 18.93 19.22 21.73
CA THR A 952 17.75 18.86 22.53
C THR A 952 17.50 19.86 23.66
N LYS A 953 16.27 20.36 23.74
CA LYS A 953 15.79 21.32 24.75
C LYS A 953 14.69 20.74 25.64
N ILE A 954 13.89 19.80 25.13
CA ILE A 954 12.77 19.18 25.85
C ILE A 954 12.86 17.66 25.70
N VAL A 955 12.57 16.95 26.79
CA VAL A 955 12.37 15.50 26.81
C VAL A 955 10.90 15.22 27.07
N ARG A 956 10.26 14.42 26.22
CA ARG A 956 8.93 13.87 26.49
C ARG A 956 9.05 12.37 26.73
N ILE A 957 8.51 11.87 27.84
CA ILE A 957 8.50 10.44 28.16
C ILE A 957 7.05 10.06 28.41
N GLY A 958 6.50 9.19 27.57
CA GLY A 958 5.08 8.86 27.65
C GLY A 958 4.65 7.76 26.67
N ALA A 959 3.34 7.61 26.51
CA ALA A 959 2.77 6.49 25.79
C ALA A 959 1.34 6.74 25.25
N ASN A 960 0.86 5.79 24.44
CA ASN A 960 -0.50 5.73 23.91
C ASN A 960 -1.25 4.54 24.55
N PRO A 961 -1.95 4.73 25.69
CA PRO A 961 -2.60 3.62 26.40
C PRO A 961 -3.84 3.07 25.67
N ILE A 962 -4.17 1.80 25.94
CA ILE A 962 -5.43 1.18 25.47
C ILE A 962 -6.55 1.32 26.52
N GLY A 963 -6.23 1.55 27.79
CA GLY A 963 -7.19 1.88 28.85
C GLY A 963 -7.78 3.28 28.71
N MET A 964 -8.94 3.52 29.33
CA MET A 964 -9.56 4.85 29.45
C MET A 964 -9.01 5.61 30.65
N LYS A 965 -8.37 4.91 31.60
CA LYS A 965 -7.71 5.48 32.77
C LYS A 965 -6.33 4.88 32.94
N ILE A 966 -5.36 5.72 33.28
CA ILE A 966 -3.99 5.29 33.55
C ILE A 966 -3.37 6.09 34.69
N SER A 967 -2.64 5.39 35.54
CA SER A 967 -1.62 5.96 36.42
C SER A 967 -0.25 5.55 35.90
N PHE A 968 0.63 6.50 35.66
CA PHE A 968 1.99 6.29 35.14
C PHE A 968 3.01 6.90 36.10
N TRP A 969 3.98 6.11 36.55
CA TRP A 969 5.01 6.58 37.47
C TRP A 969 6.37 6.61 36.79
N ILE A 970 7.16 7.65 37.11
CA ILE A 970 8.54 7.79 36.65
C ILE A 970 9.44 8.30 37.78
N LYS A 971 10.66 7.77 37.87
CA LYS A 971 11.72 8.29 38.76
C LYS A 971 13.12 8.00 38.20
N ASN A 972 14.14 8.53 38.87
CA ASN A 972 15.55 8.27 38.53
C ASN A 972 15.92 8.56 37.07
N VAL A 973 15.36 9.63 36.49
CA VAL A 973 15.68 10.06 35.12
C VAL A 973 17.12 10.57 35.07
N ARG A 974 17.97 9.95 34.25
CA ARG A 974 19.42 10.22 34.18
C ARG A 974 19.91 10.17 32.74
N LEU A 975 20.79 11.12 32.38
CA LEU A 975 21.63 11.02 31.19
C LEU A 975 22.90 10.26 31.53
N LEU A 976 23.22 9.24 30.75
CA LEU A 976 24.44 8.47 30.89
C LEU A 976 25.42 8.88 29.80
N LYS A 977 26.62 9.31 30.21
CA LYS A 977 27.70 9.73 29.32
C LYS A 977 28.95 8.88 29.53
N ASN A 978 29.82 8.83 28.54
CA ASN A 978 31.18 8.35 28.77
C ASN A 978 31.88 9.23 29.82
N LYS A 979 32.71 8.60 30.65
CA LYS A 979 33.60 9.30 31.58
C LYS A 979 34.75 9.99 30.87
#